data_AF-A0A6H0KSF7-F1
#
_entry.id   AF-A0A6H0KSF7-F1
#
_cell.length_a   1.000
_cell.length_b   1.000
_cell.length_c   1.000
_cell.angle_alpha   90.00
_cell.angle_beta   90.00
_cell.angle_gamma   90.00
#
_symmetry.space_group_name_H-M   'P 1'
#
loop_
_entity.id
_entity.type
_entity.pdbx_description
1 polymer ?
#
loop_
_entity_poly.entity_id
_entity_poly.type
_entity_poly.pdbx_seq_one_letter_code
_entity_poly.pdbx_strand_id
1 'polypeptide(L)'
;MMKKTIQFVPIIAIAMAGTMSSCVDSGKDLYDPSYETPNPMGDGFAAPDGFDWNMMTTKNVSVEVKDEEGGLYAYLVEIYADDPLANESASALATRTANKGNNFKVTASVSLLPIQKGIYIKQTDPRGREQVYQFDVPENSDNMTCKLYYVESAAQNRALMSRAVATRGISFEKPDYSTIPGDAKELADMNGSALQPNSSYKITSDYNGTFTYYGYDGAVTTRIYVDANWVIPSTFQFQNGIEIIVMDGAKIQASGTMTFIRNSMLTIMDQGSVTTENISFTNGEPAALRNWGTLAVTNKATLHSGAALYNKGTITSKDISINSNTQIVNDNKIELEGEFNLPSNFSMENNGEIYGKKIIANSNAVITNTNIMVFETMTFTNPTINNSCSMEATISFHENGATLNFNQGYLKAPTMKFENGVVNLSNGSMLDATTSLAIPAGYAKFYGKGENASMIKSPVITGQGFTYDGNLAIESDNHVAKEQWWENYFVRNGAYITKIGDSKAIIEVCTGTKNGGNEGEDPKDPDYPIIVDDTRNYAYLFEDQWPLYGDYDMNDVVLIIKERKISINKDNKAQEFKLSLDLSAAGATKSIGAAIMFDGIPASAITQPVEFSDNSLIQNFNVNNNQIENGQDYAVIPLFDDAHKTLGLNRYEQINTIKNSSNNKSPKNISFTIKFSNPISVDELNINKLNVFIFVEGNRNNRKEIHVAGYQPTKLANTDLFGGNNDDSSTSRKRYYISKENLAWGIMVPTEFQWPLEYMNIKNAYSLFESWVTSGGSKNQDWWKTFDSSRVYK
;
A
#
# COMPACT_ATOMS: atom_id res chain seq x y z
N MET A 1 -72.56 -66.63 -8.38
CA MET A 1 -72.20 -66.21 -9.74
C MET A 1 -71.11 -65.14 -9.66
N MET A 2 -70.15 -65.23 -10.57
CA MET A 2 -68.79 -64.69 -10.49
C MET A 2 -68.70 -63.15 -10.31
N LYS A 3 -67.82 -62.72 -9.39
CA LYS A 3 -67.24 -61.37 -9.36
C LYS A 3 -65.93 -61.41 -10.17
N LYS A 4 -65.77 -60.53 -11.17
CA LYS A 4 -64.50 -60.30 -11.85
C LYS A 4 -64.01 -58.87 -11.63
N THR A 5 -62.91 -58.85 -10.89
CA THR A 5 -61.74 -57.96 -10.79
C THR A 5 -61.64 -56.77 -11.75
N ILE A 6 -61.38 -55.59 -11.18
CA ILE A 6 -60.81 -54.41 -11.84
C ILE A 6 -59.29 -54.43 -11.61
N GLN A 7 -58.50 -54.26 -12.68
CA GLN A 7 -57.09 -53.90 -12.61
C GLN A 7 -56.86 -52.64 -13.46
N PHE A 8 -56.25 -51.63 -12.85
CA PHE A 8 -55.79 -50.39 -13.48
C PHE A 8 -54.40 -50.58 -14.10
N VAL A 9 -54.21 -50.16 -15.35
CA VAL A 9 -52.92 -49.74 -15.93
C VAL A 9 -53.20 -48.50 -16.79
N PRO A 10 -52.57 -47.34 -16.53
CA PRO A 10 -52.75 -46.15 -17.36
C PRO A 10 -51.84 -46.21 -18.60
N ILE A 11 -52.44 -45.94 -19.75
CA ILE A 11 -51.77 -45.73 -21.04
C ILE A 11 -51.15 -44.34 -21.03
N ILE A 12 -49.83 -44.29 -21.26
CA ILE A 12 -49.04 -43.07 -21.48
C ILE A 12 -49.44 -42.51 -22.86
N ALA A 13 -50.01 -41.31 -22.88
CA ALA A 13 -50.23 -40.54 -24.10
C ALA A 13 -48.93 -39.80 -24.47
N ILE A 14 -48.39 -40.15 -25.64
CA ILE A 14 -47.30 -39.45 -26.31
C ILE A 14 -47.87 -38.13 -26.84
N ALA A 15 -47.47 -37.00 -26.25
CA ALA A 15 -47.70 -35.68 -26.82
C ALA A 15 -46.56 -35.37 -27.80
N MET A 16 -46.94 -35.22 -29.07
CA MET A 16 -46.05 -34.86 -30.17
C MET A 16 -45.43 -33.48 -29.96
N ALA A 17 -44.18 -33.36 -30.39
CA ALA A 17 -43.37 -32.15 -30.43
C ALA A 17 -44.12 -30.98 -31.10
N GLY A 18 -44.33 -29.91 -30.33
CA GLY A 18 -44.60 -28.58 -30.87
C GLY A 18 -43.26 -27.89 -31.10
N THR A 19 -42.89 -27.71 -32.36
CA THR A 19 -41.88 -26.75 -32.79
C THR A 19 -42.34 -25.36 -32.35
N MET A 20 -41.69 -24.78 -31.34
CA MET A 20 -41.85 -23.36 -31.01
C MET A 20 -41.07 -22.53 -32.04
N SER A 21 -41.60 -22.45 -33.25
CA SER A 21 -41.32 -21.33 -34.14
C SER A 21 -41.94 -20.08 -33.50
N SER A 22 -41.19 -18.97 -33.48
CA SER A 22 -41.63 -17.63 -33.07
C SER A 22 -43.13 -17.42 -33.28
N CYS A 23 -43.92 -17.35 -32.20
CA CYS A 23 -45.28 -16.84 -32.29
C CYS A 23 -45.21 -15.32 -32.41
N VAL A 24 -44.82 -14.84 -33.59
CA VAL A 24 -45.34 -13.57 -34.09
C VAL A 24 -46.75 -13.88 -34.54
N ASP A 25 -47.73 -13.19 -33.96
CA ASP A 25 -49.12 -13.21 -34.42
C ASP A 25 -49.16 -13.07 -35.95
N SER A 26 -49.64 -14.10 -36.63
CA SER A 26 -49.68 -14.22 -38.10
C SER A 26 -50.56 -13.19 -38.83
N GLY A 27 -50.98 -12.12 -38.14
CA GLY A 27 -51.76 -11.00 -38.66
C GLY A 27 -51.22 -9.61 -38.30
N LYS A 28 -49.99 -9.49 -37.76
CA LYS A 28 -49.38 -8.19 -37.42
C LYS A 28 -48.17 -7.93 -38.31
N ASP A 29 -48.14 -6.73 -38.89
CA ASP A 29 -47.04 -6.27 -39.73
C ASP A 29 -45.81 -6.02 -38.84
N LEU A 30 -44.80 -6.89 -38.93
CA LEU A 30 -43.52 -6.75 -38.23
C LEU A 30 -42.75 -5.48 -38.65
N TYR A 31 -43.20 -4.80 -39.72
CA TYR A 31 -42.68 -3.51 -40.17
C TYR A 31 -43.45 -2.31 -39.60
N ASP A 32 -44.41 -2.53 -38.69
CA ASP A 32 -45.05 -1.45 -37.94
C ASP A 32 -44.12 -0.95 -36.81
N PRO A 33 -43.56 0.26 -36.92
CA PRO A 33 -42.67 0.81 -35.89
C PRO A 33 -43.38 1.11 -34.57
N SER A 34 -44.72 1.00 -34.50
CA SER A 34 -45.50 1.15 -33.26
C SER A 34 -45.70 -0.18 -32.50
N TYR A 35 -45.34 -1.32 -33.11
CA TYR A 35 -45.46 -2.61 -32.44
C TYR A 35 -44.38 -2.79 -31.37
N GLU A 36 -44.78 -3.13 -30.14
CA GLU A 36 -43.88 -3.36 -29.01
C GLU A 36 -44.12 -4.75 -28.43
N THR A 37 -43.03 -5.46 -28.10
CA THR A 37 -43.08 -6.68 -27.30
C THR A 37 -43.12 -6.36 -25.80
N PRO A 38 -43.69 -7.24 -24.96
CA PRO A 38 -43.66 -7.08 -23.50
C PRO A 38 -42.23 -6.97 -22.96
N ASN A 39 -42.06 -6.20 -21.90
CA ASN A 39 -40.78 -6.08 -21.21
C ASN A 39 -40.35 -7.43 -20.60
N PRO A 40 -39.19 -8.00 -20.99
CA PRO A 40 -38.75 -9.32 -20.53
C PRO A 40 -38.42 -9.34 -19.03
N MET A 41 -38.18 -8.18 -18.43
CA MET A 41 -37.89 -8.03 -17.02
C MET A 41 -39.17 -7.91 -16.16
N GLY A 42 -40.35 -7.91 -16.76
CA GLY A 42 -41.65 -7.86 -16.08
C GLY A 42 -42.21 -6.44 -15.93
N ASP A 43 -43.52 -6.37 -15.66
CA ASP A 43 -44.24 -5.10 -15.56
C ASP A 43 -43.65 -4.18 -14.48
N GLY A 44 -43.39 -2.92 -14.86
CA GLY A 44 -42.84 -1.91 -13.96
C GLY A 44 -41.33 -1.97 -13.76
N PHE A 45 -40.62 -2.93 -14.36
CA PHE A 45 -39.17 -2.92 -14.39
C PHE A 45 -38.66 -1.91 -15.42
N ALA A 46 -37.93 -0.89 -14.97
CA ALA A 46 -37.18 0.00 -15.86
C ALA A 46 -35.87 0.38 -15.18
N ALA A 47 -34.80 0.52 -15.96
CA ALA A 47 -33.61 1.15 -15.42
C ALA A 47 -33.89 2.66 -15.24
N PRO A 48 -33.31 3.32 -14.23
CA PRO A 48 -33.49 4.75 -14.03
C PRO A 48 -33.01 5.57 -15.23
N ASP A 49 -33.58 6.76 -15.41
CA ASP A 49 -33.11 7.71 -16.42
C ASP A 49 -31.62 8.04 -16.20
N GLY A 50 -30.85 8.01 -17.29
CA GLY A 50 -29.40 8.25 -17.25
C GLY A 50 -28.58 7.08 -16.74
N PHE A 51 -29.16 5.89 -16.55
CA PHE A 51 -28.41 4.68 -16.25
C PHE A 51 -27.40 4.34 -17.35
N ASP A 52 -26.14 4.13 -16.94
CA ASP A 52 -25.06 3.72 -17.82
C ASP A 52 -24.79 2.22 -17.67
N TRP A 53 -24.86 1.49 -18.79
CA TRP A 53 -24.59 0.05 -18.86
C TRP A 53 -23.09 -0.28 -18.87
N ASN A 54 -22.21 0.72 -18.84
CA ASN A 54 -20.76 0.52 -18.70
C ASN A 54 -20.39 -0.08 -17.34
N MET A 55 -19.83 -1.28 -17.36
CA MET A 55 -19.30 -1.99 -16.17
C MET A 55 -17.90 -1.52 -15.77
N MET A 56 -17.31 -0.59 -16.53
CA MET A 56 -16.00 -0.01 -16.27
C MET A 56 -16.03 1.50 -16.48
N THR A 57 -15.26 2.21 -15.67
CA THR A 57 -15.02 3.66 -15.81
C THR A 57 -13.63 3.91 -16.34
N THR A 58 -13.45 4.97 -17.12
CA THR A 58 -12.14 5.35 -17.65
C THR A 58 -11.56 6.50 -16.87
N LYS A 59 -10.30 6.36 -16.45
CA LYS A 59 -9.54 7.40 -15.76
C LYS A 59 -8.30 7.76 -16.56
N ASN A 60 -8.01 9.05 -16.67
CA ASN A 60 -6.79 9.58 -17.24
C ASN A 60 -5.75 9.76 -16.12
N VAL A 61 -4.75 8.90 -16.13
CA VAL A 61 -3.69 8.88 -15.12
C VAL A 61 -2.48 9.59 -15.69
N SER A 62 -2.15 10.75 -15.14
CA SER A 62 -0.92 11.48 -15.48
C SER A 62 0.18 11.16 -14.47
N VAL A 63 1.27 10.57 -14.92
CA VAL A 63 2.40 10.16 -14.09
C VAL A 63 3.58 11.09 -14.34
N GLU A 64 4.12 11.66 -13.27
CA GLU A 64 5.31 12.52 -13.28
C GLU A 64 6.47 11.80 -12.60
N VAL A 65 7.58 11.66 -13.33
CA VAL A 65 8.81 11.03 -12.87
C VAL A 65 9.88 12.11 -12.62
N LYS A 66 10.70 11.91 -11.60
CA LYS A 66 11.88 12.76 -11.36
C LYS A 66 13.05 12.23 -12.18
N ASP A 67 13.58 13.05 -13.06
CA ASP A 67 14.80 12.76 -13.80
C ASP A 67 16.03 12.89 -12.89
N GLU A 68 16.83 11.83 -12.86
CA GLU A 68 18.07 11.73 -12.09
C GLU A 68 19.28 11.45 -13.00
N GLU A 69 19.06 11.22 -14.29
CA GLU A 69 20.11 10.89 -15.27
C GLU A 69 20.33 12.03 -16.29
N GLY A 70 19.91 13.26 -15.95
CA GLY A 70 20.24 14.47 -16.71
C GLY A 70 19.59 14.57 -18.10
N GLY A 71 18.45 13.91 -18.30
CA GLY A 71 17.69 14.03 -19.54
C GLY A 71 18.10 13.04 -20.63
N LEU A 72 18.94 12.05 -20.31
CA LEU A 72 19.58 11.16 -21.26
C LEU A 72 18.78 9.89 -21.56
N TYR A 73 18.04 9.38 -20.57
CA TYR A 73 17.37 8.08 -20.65
C TYR A 73 15.88 8.19 -20.31
N ALA A 74 15.10 7.21 -20.77
CA ALA A 74 13.69 7.08 -20.45
C ALA A 74 13.45 6.20 -19.21
N TYR A 75 12.42 6.52 -18.46
CA TYR A 75 11.91 5.74 -17.32
C TYR A 75 10.68 4.95 -17.77
N LEU A 76 10.62 3.66 -17.46
CA LEU A 76 9.44 2.84 -17.73
C LEU A 76 8.41 3.04 -16.64
N VAL A 77 7.16 3.27 -17.03
CA VAL A 77 6.01 3.48 -16.14
C VAL A 77 4.92 2.47 -16.49
N GLU A 78 4.51 1.68 -15.50
CA GLU A 78 3.47 0.65 -15.63
C GLU A 78 2.39 0.90 -14.58
N ILE A 79 1.12 0.88 -14.99
CA ILE A 79 -0.04 1.14 -14.12
C ILE A 79 -0.82 -0.16 -13.92
N TYR A 80 -1.14 -0.52 -12.68
CA TYR A 80 -1.84 -1.75 -12.31
C TYR A 80 -3.07 -1.47 -11.44
N ALA A 81 -4.07 -2.36 -11.52
CA ALA A 81 -5.20 -2.38 -10.60
C ALA A 81 -4.87 -3.13 -9.29
N ASP A 82 -4.00 -4.13 -9.38
CA ASP A 82 -3.53 -4.97 -8.27
C ASP A 82 -2.05 -4.69 -7.97
N ASP A 83 -1.59 -5.06 -6.78
CA ASP A 83 -0.21 -4.85 -6.35
C ASP A 83 0.76 -5.75 -7.14
N PRO A 84 1.63 -5.19 -8.00
CA PRO A 84 2.55 -5.98 -8.81
C PRO A 84 3.70 -6.60 -8.00
N LEU A 85 3.92 -6.19 -6.73
CA LEU A 85 4.90 -6.81 -5.86
C LEU A 85 4.35 -8.06 -5.17
N ALA A 86 3.05 -8.08 -4.86
CA ALA A 86 2.40 -9.20 -4.17
C ALA A 86 1.73 -10.20 -5.13
N ASN A 87 1.39 -9.79 -6.36
CA ASN A 87 0.74 -10.62 -7.36
C ASN A 87 1.57 -10.70 -8.65
N GLU A 88 2.30 -11.81 -8.82
CA GLU A 88 3.11 -12.06 -10.04
C GLU A 88 2.27 -12.19 -11.32
N SER A 89 0.95 -12.41 -11.19
CA SER A 89 0.02 -12.50 -12.32
C SER A 89 -0.66 -11.16 -12.64
N ALA A 90 -0.28 -10.07 -11.96
CA ALA A 90 -0.84 -8.75 -12.22
C ALA A 90 -0.43 -8.24 -13.62
N SER A 91 -1.41 -7.99 -14.48
CA SER A 91 -1.19 -7.40 -15.81
C SER A 91 -1.25 -5.88 -15.76
N ALA A 92 -0.34 -5.20 -16.46
CA ALA A 92 -0.37 -3.76 -16.57
C ALA A 92 -1.60 -3.29 -17.36
N LEU A 93 -2.35 -2.35 -16.81
CA LEU A 93 -3.45 -1.63 -17.47
C LEU A 93 -2.94 -0.76 -18.62
N ALA A 94 -1.77 -0.16 -18.41
CA ALA A 94 -1.09 0.70 -19.35
C ALA A 94 0.41 0.76 -19.02
N THR A 95 1.21 0.87 -20.08
CA THR A 95 2.65 1.10 -19.99
C THR A 95 3.04 2.29 -20.86
N ARG A 96 3.93 3.14 -20.36
CA ARG A 96 4.47 4.32 -21.05
C ARG A 96 5.93 4.53 -20.66
N THR A 97 6.64 5.36 -21.41
CA THR A 97 8.01 5.79 -21.11
C THR A 97 8.06 7.30 -20.86
N ALA A 98 8.50 7.70 -19.68
CA ALA A 98 8.70 9.10 -19.30
C ALA A 98 10.13 9.52 -19.68
N ASN A 99 10.28 10.56 -20.49
CA ASN A 99 11.58 10.99 -21.03
C ASN A 99 11.60 12.50 -21.29
N LYS A 100 12.76 13.01 -21.71
CA LYS A 100 12.95 14.44 -22.01
C LYS A 100 11.94 15.00 -23.02
N GLY A 101 11.53 14.20 -24.01
CA GLY A 101 10.57 14.62 -25.05
C GLY A 101 9.15 14.89 -24.50
N ASN A 102 8.78 14.25 -23.39
CA ASN A 102 7.49 14.45 -22.71
C ASN A 102 7.62 15.17 -21.36
N ASN A 103 8.77 15.80 -21.09
CA ASN A 103 9.08 16.45 -19.81
C ASN A 103 8.91 15.52 -18.60
N PHE A 104 9.24 14.23 -18.77
CA PHE A 104 9.08 13.19 -17.75
C PHE A 104 7.66 13.08 -17.20
N LYS A 105 6.67 13.42 -18.03
CA LYS A 105 5.25 13.34 -17.72
C LYS A 105 4.51 12.59 -18.82
N VAL A 106 3.85 11.50 -18.44
CA VAL A 106 3.06 10.68 -19.36
C VAL A 106 1.63 10.56 -18.88
N THR A 107 0.69 10.50 -19.80
CA THR A 107 -0.72 10.27 -19.49
C THR A 107 -1.19 8.99 -20.20
N ALA A 108 -1.99 8.20 -19.50
CA ALA A 108 -2.64 7.02 -20.06
C ALA A 108 -4.11 6.97 -19.64
N SER A 109 -4.99 6.60 -20.56
CA SER A 109 -6.38 6.26 -20.23
C SER A 109 -6.47 4.81 -19.78
N VAL A 110 -6.86 4.58 -18.54
CA VAL A 110 -7.02 3.24 -17.94
C VAL A 110 -8.48 2.96 -17.63
N SER A 111 -8.94 1.74 -17.90
CA SER A 111 -10.29 1.29 -17.55
C SER A 111 -10.26 0.52 -16.24
N LEU A 112 -11.08 0.95 -15.29
CA LEU A 112 -11.17 0.43 -13.93
C LEU A 112 -12.59 0.02 -13.60
N LEU A 113 -12.75 -0.93 -12.69
CA LEU A 113 -14.05 -1.22 -12.10
C LEU A 113 -14.56 0.02 -11.32
N PRO A 114 -15.88 0.28 -11.29
CA PRO A 114 -16.46 1.39 -10.51
C PRO A 114 -16.11 1.34 -9.01
N ILE A 115 -15.89 0.15 -8.47
CA ILE A 115 -15.49 -0.08 -7.08
C ILE A 115 -13.99 0.11 -6.80
N GLN A 116 -13.16 0.37 -7.82
CA GLN A 116 -11.71 0.46 -7.66
C GLN A 116 -11.35 1.68 -6.80
N LYS A 117 -10.77 1.45 -5.62
CA LYS A 117 -10.38 2.53 -4.69
C LYS A 117 -8.95 3.02 -4.85
N GLY A 118 -8.06 2.24 -5.47
CA GLY A 118 -6.66 2.63 -5.66
C GLY A 118 -6.02 1.97 -6.88
N ILE A 119 -4.86 2.47 -7.28
CA ILE A 119 -4.02 1.89 -8.34
C ILE A 119 -2.56 1.84 -7.86
N TYR A 120 -1.78 1.01 -8.52
CA TYR A 120 -0.34 0.89 -8.32
C TYR A 120 0.39 1.39 -9.56
N ILE A 121 1.48 2.11 -9.35
CA ILE A 121 2.33 2.60 -10.41
C ILE A 121 3.74 2.08 -10.14
N LYS A 122 4.21 1.18 -11.00
CA LYS A 122 5.58 0.71 -10.98
C LYS A 122 6.42 1.60 -11.90
N GLN A 123 7.50 2.13 -11.36
CA GLN A 123 8.56 2.78 -12.12
C GLN A 123 9.75 1.85 -12.18
N THR A 124 10.29 1.64 -13.39
CA THR A 124 11.62 1.08 -13.57
C THR A 124 12.52 2.19 -14.08
N ASP A 125 13.56 2.53 -13.31
CA ASP A 125 14.50 3.56 -13.71
C ASP A 125 15.54 3.06 -14.73
N PRO A 126 16.33 3.95 -15.37
CA PRO A 126 17.31 3.56 -16.38
C PRO A 126 18.36 2.54 -15.92
N ARG A 127 18.52 2.36 -14.60
CA ARG A 127 19.47 1.44 -13.98
C ARG A 127 18.81 0.11 -13.56
N GLY A 128 17.55 -0.10 -13.95
CA GLY A 128 16.81 -1.33 -13.69
C GLY A 128 16.21 -1.45 -12.29
N ARG A 129 16.19 -0.38 -11.50
CA ARG A 129 15.62 -0.41 -10.15
C ARG A 129 14.11 -0.20 -10.21
N GLU A 130 13.36 -1.05 -9.52
CA GLU A 130 11.91 -1.02 -9.49
C GLU A 130 11.39 -0.33 -8.22
N GLN A 131 10.42 0.55 -8.38
CA GLN A 131 9.75 1.27 -7.29
C GLN A 131 8.25 1.27 -7.52
N VAL A 132 7.47 0.83 -6.52
CA VAL A 132 6.02 0.79 -6.60
C VAL A 132 5.40 1.84 -5.70
N TYR A 133 4.57 2.68 -6.32
CA TYR A 133 3.84 3.75 -5.68
C TYR A 133 2.36 3.43 -5.71
N GLN A 134 1.64 3.88 -4.68
CA GLN A 134 0.22 3.65 -4.57
C GLN A 134 -0.52 4.99 -4.55
N PHE A 135 -1.64 5.04 -5.26
CA PHE A 135 -2.51 6.23 -5.33
C PHE A 135 -3.97 5.82 -5.18
N ASP A 136 -4.74 6.66 -4.49
CA ASP A 136 -6.19 6.49 -4.40
C ASP A 136 -6.86 6.99 -5.69
N VAL A 137 -7.91 6.29 -6.12
CA VAL A 137 -8.71 6.65 -7.30
C VAL A 137 -9.77 7.67 -6.88
N PRO A 138 -9.81 8.87 -7.48
CA PRO A 138 -10.78 9.88 -7.09
C PRO A 138 -12.21 9.51 -7.54
N GLU A 139 -13.17 9.61 -6.62
CA GLU A 139 -14.58 9.28 -6.92
C GLU A 139 -15.23 10.26 -7.90
N ASN A 140 -14.90 11.55 -7.80
CA ASN A 140 -15.56 12.64 -8.54
C ASN A 140 -14.68 13.29 -9.62
N SER A 141 -13.62 12.61 -10.07
CA SER A 141 -12.74 13.12 -11.12
C SER A 141 -12.32 11.99 -12.07
N ASP A 142 -12.30 12.28 -13.36
CA ASP A 142 -11.75 11.37 -14.36
C ASP A 142 -10.25 11.57 -14.57
N ASN A 143 -9.67 12.63 -14.02
CA ASN A 143 -8.25 12.92 -14.14
C ASN A 143 -7.57 12.76 -12.77
N MET A 144 -6.42 12.09 -12.75
CA MET A 144 -5.56 12.01 -11.58
C MET A 144 -4.11 12.29 -11.96
N THR A 145 -3.36 12.91 -11.04
CA THR A 145 -1.93 13.17 -11.21
C THR A 145 -1.15 12.47 -10.11
N CYS A 146 -0.17 11.67 -10.53
CA CYS A 146 0.63 10.82 -9.69
C CYS A 146 2.08 11.26 -9.80
N LYS A 147 2.65 11.79 -8.71
CA LYS A 147 4.06 12.17 -8.67
C LYS A 147 4.84 11.06 -8.00
N LEU A 148 5.79 10.47 -8.71
CA LEU A 148 6.61 9.36 -8.22
C LEU A 148 7.83 9.85 -7.42
N TYR A 149 7.71 11.02 -6.79
CA TYR A 149 8.78 11.63 -6.02
C TYR A 149 8.20 12.51 -4.93
N TYR A 150 8.95 12.61 -3.84
CA TYR A 150 8.64 13.54 -2.76
C TYR A 150 8.83 14.98 -3.23
N VAL A 151 7.83 15.82 -2.96
CA VAL A 151 7.92 17.28 -3.11
C VAL A 151 7.81 17.89 -1.74
N GLU A 152 8.89 18.51 -1.28
CA GLU A 152 8.90 19.18 0.01
C GLU A 152 7.95 20.40 -0.02
N SER A 153 6.99 20.43 0.89
CA SER A 153 6.04 21.54 0.96
C SER A 153 6.63 22.73 1.73
N ALA A 154 6.43 23.96 1.25
CA ALA A 154 6.91 25.18 1.92
C ALA A 154 6.39 25.37 3.36
N ALA A 155 5.27 24.72 3.72
CA ALA A 155 4.71 24.73 5.07
C ALA A 155 5.47 23.81 6.05
N GLN A 156 6.04 22.70 5.59
CA GLN A 156 6.84 21.78 6.41
C GLN A 156 8.17 22.42 6.85
N ASN A 157 8.73 23.33 6.04
CA ASN A 157 9.90 24.15 6.38
C ASN A 157 9.71 25.00 7.65
N ARG A 158 8.50 25.52 7.90
CA ARG A 158 8.21 26.33 9.10
C ARG A 158 8.15 25.50 10.38
N ALA A 159 7.78 24.22 10.30
CA ALA A 159 7.73 23.32 11.45
C ALA A 159 9.13 22.78 11.84
N LEU A 160 10.03 22.59 10.86
CA LEU A 160 11.42 22.19 11.09
C LEU A 160 12.28 23.35 11.64
N MET A 161 12.14 24.55 11.08
CA MET A 161 12.85 25.75 11.56
C MET A 161 12.40 26.19 12.97
N SER A 162 11.19 25.80 13.41
CA SER A 162 10.68 26.11 14.75
C SER A 162 10.90 24.99 15.79
N ARG A 163 11.42 23.84 15.37
CA ARG A 163 11.68 22.67 16.23
C ARG A 163 13.07 22.06 16.04
N ALA A 164 14.02 22.80 15.49
CA ALA A 164 15.39 22.67 15.97
C ALA A 164 15.34 23.04 17.46
N VAL A 165 15.03 22.06 18.29
CA VAL A 165 15.29 22.16 19.72
C VAL A 165 16.79 22.35 19.75
N ALA A 166 17.20 23.61 19.92
CA ALA A 166 18.50 23.89 20.49
C ALA A 166 18.46 23.22 21.86
N THR A 167 18.85 21.95 21.91
CA THR A 167 19.30 21.33 23.12
C THR A 167 20.53 22.16 23.47
N ARG A 168 20.32 23.20 24.30
CA ARG A 168 21.39 23.68 25.16
C ARG A 168 21.77 22.46 25.96
N GLY A 169 22.73 21.69 25.46
CA GLY A 169 23.29 20.56 26.19
C GLY A 169 23.62 21.10 27.57
N ILE A 170 23.09 20.45 28.59
CA ILE A 170 23.37 20.86 29.96
C ILE A 170 24.80 20.39 30.22
N SER A 171 25.77 21.22 29.83
CA SER A 171 27.18 20.96 30.11
C SER A 171 27.38 21.14 31.60
N PHE A 172 27.47 20.02 32.31
CA PHE A 172 27.82 20.04 33.72
C PHE A 172 29.33 20.28 33.85
N GLU A 173 29.70 21.45 34.37
CA GLU A 173 31.09 21.83 34.54
C GLU A 173 31.73 21.02 35.67
N LYS A 174 32.95 20.53 35.41
CA LYS A 174 33.70 19.75 36.40
C LYS A 174 34.14 20.64 37.55
N PRO A 175 33.80 20.32 38.81
CA PRO A 175 34.27 21.07 39.95
C PRO A 175 35.78 20.86 40.14
N ASP A 176 36.48 21.89 40.61
CA ASP A 176 37.88 21.78 40.98
C ASP A 176 38.03 21.22 42.39
N TYR A 177 38.31 19.92 42.48
CA TYR A 177 38.68 19.22 43.70
C TYR A 177 40.09 18.61 43.60
N SER A 178 41.02 19.33 42.96
CA SER A 178 42.42 18.90 42.83
C SER A 178 43.22 19.00 44.13
N THR A 179 42.75 19.79 45.10
CA THR A 179 43.42 19.99 46.40
C THR A 179 42.43 19.93 47.56
N ILE A 180 42.87 19.36 48.68
CA ILE A 180 42.11 19.36 49.94
C ILE A 180 42.29 20.72 50.65
N PRO A 181 41.21 21.35 51.14
CA PRO A 181 41.30 22.57 51.96
C PRO A 181 42.20 22.41 53.18
N GLY A 182 43.03 23.42 53.47
CA GLY A 182 44.00 23.37 54.58
C GLY A 182 43.36 23.27 55.97
N ASP A 183 42.09 23.66 56.11
CA ASP A 183 41.29 23.56 57.34
C ASP A 183 40.55 22.22 57.48
N ALA A 184 40.68 21.31 56.51
CA ALA A 184 40.02 20.01 56.56
C ALA A 184 40.62 19.09 57.64
N LYS A 185 39.75 18.55 58.50
CA LYS A 185 40.11 17.68 59.63
C LYS A 185 40.15 16.21 59.21
N GLU A 186 41.16 15.47 59.68
CA GLU A 186 41.24 14.04 59.40
C GLU A 186 40.09 13.29 60.09
N LEU A 187 39.41 12.41 59.36
CA LEU A 187 38.26 11.68 59.90
C LEU A 187 38.66 10.74 61.04
N ALA A 188 39.88 10.18 60.99
CA ALA A 188 40.44 9.33 62.02
C ALA A 188 40.60 10.08 63.37
N ASP A 189 40.86 11.39 63.34
CA ASP A 189 41.08 12.20 64.55
C ASP A 189 39.79 12.55 65.29
N MET A 190 38.63 12.34 64.66
CA MET A 190 37.33 12.67 65.25
C MET A 190 36.97 11.79 66.46
N ASN A 191 37.60 10.61 66.60
CA ASN A 191 37.41 9.69 67.74
C ASN A 191 35.93 9.40 68.07
N GLY A 192 35.08 9.26 67.04
CA GLY A 192 33.64 9.00 67.18
C GLY A 192 32.76 10.22 67.44
N SER A 193 33.33 11.42 67.54
CA SER A 193 32.56 12.67 67.64
C SER A 193 31.79 12.95 66.36
N ALA A 194 30.59 13.53 66.49
CA ALA A 194 29.78 13.88 65.33
C ALA A 194 30.41 15.02 64.51
N LEU A 195 30.35 14.89 63.18
CA LEU A 195 30.78 15.91 62.25
C LEU A 195 29.93 17.18 62.44
N GLN A 196 30.60 18.32 62.44
CA GLN A 196 29.99 19.64 62.48
C GLN A 196 29.55 20.10 61.08
N PRO A 197 28.41 20.80 60.98
CA PRO A 197 27.97 21.40 59.72
C PRO A 197 28.95 22.49 59.25
N ASN A 198 28.91 22.83 57.96
CA ASN A 198 29.75 23.87 57.35
C ASN A 198 31.27 23.64 57.51
N SER A 199 31.70 22.38 57.58
CA SER A 199 33.09 22.00 57.82
C SER A 199 33.61 21.05 56.75
N SER A 200 34.93 21.09 56.53
CA SER A 200 35.64 20.16 55.65
C SER A 200 36.31 19.04 56.47
N TYR A 201 36.20 17.82 55.98
CA TYR A 201 36.87 16.64 56.54
C TYR A 201 37.63 15.91 55.43
N LYS A 202 38.63 15.11 55.80
CA LYS A 202 39.45 14.37 54.84
C LYS A 202 39.76 12.96 55.32
N ILE A 203 40.04 12.08 54.36
CA ILE A 203 40.55 10.72 54.54
C ILE A 203 41.82 10.62 53.67
N THR A 204 42.99 10.80 54.28
CA THR A 204 44.30 10.77 53.58
C THR A 204 45.11 9.50 53.82
N SER A 205 44.62 8.62 54.71
CA SER A 205 45.14 7.27 54.94
C SER A 205 43.99 6.26 54.91
N ASP A 206 44.30 5.00 54.63
CA ASP A 206 43.31 3.93 54.58
C ASP A 206 42.43 3.92 55.85
N TYR A 207 41.11 3.96 55.66
CA TYR A 207 40.14 4.10 56.73
C TYR A 207 39.08 3.01 56.62
N ASN A 208 38.88 2.24 57.69
CA ASN A 208 37.85 1.23 57.79
C ASN A 208 36.89 1.61 58.92
N GLY A 209 35.70 2.11 58.56
CA GLY A 209 34.75 2.59 59.54
C GLY A 209 33.69 3.53 58.96
N THR A 210 32.89 4.08 59.87
CA THR A 210 31.79 5.01 59.60
C THR A 210 31.95 6.28 60.45
N PHE A 211 31.17 7.31 60.13
CA PHE A 211 31.11 8.54 60.91
C PHE A 211 29.68 8.86 61.31
N THR A 212 29.53 9.74 62.31
CA THR A 212 28.23 10.29 62.72
C THR A 212 28.09 11.70 62.19
N TYR A 213 27.03 11.99 61.45
CA TYR A 213 26.61 13.35 61.06
C TYR A 213 25.10 13.42 61.19
N TYR A 214 24.57 14.44 61.88
CA TYR A 214 23.13 14.53 62.17
C TYR A 214 22.32 15.24 61.06
N GLY A 215 22.99 15.71 60.02
CA GLY A 215 22.36 16.47 58.93
C GLY A 215 22.09 17.93 59.29
N TYR A 216 21.93 18.76 58.27
CA TYR A 216 21.63 20.19 58.43
C TYR A 216 20.70 20.67 57.31
N ASP A 217 19.72 21.51 57.64
CA ASP A 217 18.80 22.12 56.66
C ASP A 217 19.45 23.38 56.06
N GLY A 218 19.76 23.37 54.76
CA GLY A 218 20.43 24.48 54.06
C GLY A 218 21.24 23.99 52.85
N ALA A 219 22.07 24.87 52.26
CA ALA A 219 22.97 24.51 51.14
C ALA A 219 23.98 23.41 51.52
N VAL A 220 24.53 22.68 50.53
CA VAL A 220 25.53 21.63 50.79
C VAL A 220 26.85 22.26 51.22
N THR A 221 27.14 22.18 52.51
CA THR A 221 28.24 22.94 53.12
C THR A 221 29.25 22.06 53.84
N THR A 222 28.92 20.79 54.09
CA THR A 222 29.82 19.82 54.73
C THR A 222 30.42 18.91 53.66
N ARG A 223 31.75 18.80 53.61
CA ARG A 223 32.45 18.02 52.58
C ARG A 223 33.39 17.00 53.20
N ILE A 224 33.43 15.80 52.64
CA ILE A 224 34.44 14.79 52.96
C ILE A 224 35.27 14.51 51.70
N TYR A 225 36.55 14.86 51.76
CA TYR A 225 37.54 14.58 50.71
C TYR A 225 38.20 13.22 50.96
N VAL A 226 38.05 12.29 50.04
CA VAL A 226 38.61 10.93 50.13
C VAL A 226 39.78 10.84 49.17
N ASP A 227 41.00 10.68 49.72
CA ASP A 227 42.28 10.63 49.00
C ASP A 227 43.05 9.31 49.31
N ALA A 228 42.33 8.30 49.82
CA ALA A 228 42.86 6.97 50.17
C ALA A 228 41.78 5.89 50.01
N ASN A 229 42.02 4.66 50.50
CA ASN A 229 40.99 3.63 50.51
C ASN A 229 40.06 3.78 51.73
N TRP A 230 38.75 3.89 51.50
CA TRP A 230 37.74 3.92 52.55
C TRP A 230 36.81 2.72 52.44
N VAL A 231 36.86 1.85 53.45
CA VAL A 231 35.96 0.71 53.62
C VAL A 231 34.80 1.10 54.53
N ILE A 232 33.58 1.00 54.03
CA ILE A 232 32.33 1.19 54.78
C ILE A 232 31.78 -0.20 55.10
N PRO A 233 31.84 -0.67 56.37
CA PRO A 233 31.63 -2.07 56.72
C PRO A 233 30.17 -2.52 56.77
N SER A 234 29.20 -1.61 56.62
CA SER A 234 27.76 -1.90 56.64
C SER A 234 26.96 -0.84 55.88
N THR A 235 25.65 -1.06 55.75
CA THR A 235 24.72 -0.04 55.22
C THR A 235 24.90 1.29 55.94
N PHE A 236 25.03 2.37 55.17
CA PHE A 236 25.38 3.68 55.67
C PHE A 236 24.52 4.79 55.04
N GLN A 237 24.07 5.72 55.88
CA GLN A 237 23.24 6.84 55.48
C GLN A 237 24.04 8.15 55.58
N PHE A 238 24.23 8.80 54.44
CA PHE A 238 24.78 10.15 54.33
C PHE A 238 23.65 11.16 54.57
N GLN A 239 23.53 11.65 55.80
CA GLN A 239 22.50 12.59 56.24
C GLN A 239 22.56 13.93 55.47
N ASN A 240 21.43 14.64 55.45
CA ASN A 240 21.19 15.90 54.71
C ASN A 240 22.37 16.90 54.75
N GLY A 241 22.78 17.42 53.59
CA GLY A 241 23.74 18.53 53.49
C GLY A 241 25.21 18.11 53.44
N ILE A 242 25.52 16.89 53.01
CA ILE A 242 26.91 16.40 52.88
C ILE A 242 27.28 16.02 51.45
N GLU A 243 28.48 16.41 51.01
CA GLU A 243 29.08 15.95 49.75
C GLU A 243 30.28 15.04 50.05
N ILE A 244 30.27 13.85 49.45
CA ILE A 244 31.39 12.91 49.46
C ILE A 244 32.15 13.06 48.16
N ILE A 245 33.43 13.39 48.26
CA ILE A 245 34.32 13.67 47.13
C ILE A 245 35.38 12.59 47.08
N VAL A 246 35.30 11.69 46.11
CA VAL A 246 36.33 10.67 45.85
C VAL A 246 37.34 11.28 44.90
N MET A 247 38.51 11.61 45.41
CA MET A 247 39.58 12.27 44.66
C MET A 247 40.30 11.30 43.71
N ASP A 248 41.25 11.83 42.93
CA ASP A 248 42.01 11.08 41.94
C ASP A 248 42.74 9.89 42.58
N GLY A 249 42.52 8.69 42.05
CA GLY A 249 43.08 7.43 42.53
C GLY A 249 42.49 6.87 43.84
N ALA A 250 41.61 7.62 44.52
CA ALA A 250 40.98 7.20 45.78
C ALA A 250 39.87 6.16 45.56
N LYS A 251 39.55 5.40 46.61
CA LYS A 251 38.60 4.29 46.52
C LYS A 251 37.64 4.24 47.69
N ILE A 252 36.35 4.05 47.42
CA ILE A 252 35.35 3.68 48.43
C ILE A 252 34.87 2.25 48.16
N GLN A 253 34.88 1.41 49.19
CA GLN A 253 34.30 0.06 49.16
C GLN A 253 33.25 -0.07 50.25
N ALA A 254 31.97 -0.09 49.87
CA ALA A 254 30.86 -0.29 50.78
C ALA A 254 30.31 -1.72 50.66
N SER A 255 30.21 -2.43 51.78
CA SER A 255 29.66 -3.80 51.82
C SER A 255 28.13 -3.85 51.87
N GLY A 256 27.44 -2.70 51.90
CA GLY A 256 25.98 -2.62 52.00
C GLY A 256 25.40 -1.46 51.20
N THR A 257 24.25 -0.94 51.61
CA THR A 257 23.58 0.17 50.90
C THR A 257 24.16 1.52 51.30
N MET A 258 24.55 2.33 50.31
CA MET A 258 24.86 3.76 50.50
C MET A 258 23.61 4.61 50.22
N THR A 259 23.07 5.30 51.21
CA THR A 259 21.88 6.17 51.04
C THR A 259 22.24 7.63 51.27
N PHE A 260 22.14 8.45 50.23
CA PHE A 260 22.29 9.89 50.26
C PHE A 260 20.93 10.54 50.50
N ILE A 261 20.78 11.19 51.64
CA ILE A 261 19.50 11.74 52.09
C ILE A 261 19.39 13.22 51.68
N ARG A 262 18.27 13.61 51.07
CA ARG A 262 17.96 14.99 50.66
C ARG A 262 19.08 15.54 49.77
N ASN A 263 19.64 16.72 50.03
CA ASN A 263 20.64 17.35 49.16
C ASN A 263 22.06 16.80 49.34
N SER A 264 22.21 15.57 49.84
CA SER A 264 23.53 14.92 49.92
C SER A 264 23.98 14.41 48.56
N MET A 265 25.29 14.46 48.32
CA MET A 265 25.87 14.26 46.99
C MET A 265 27.07 13.31 47.02
N LEU A 266 27.28 12.62 45.90
CA LEU A 266 28.47 11.85 45.61
C LEU A 266 29.16 12.44 44.38
N THR A 267 30.42 12.84 44.54
CA THR A 267 31.29 13.30 43.46
C THR A 267 32.46 12.34 43.34
N ILE A 268 32.63 11.71 42.18
CA ILE A 268 33.73 10.79 41.87
C ILE A 268 34.59 11.47 40.81
N MET A 269 35.82 11.85 41.16
CA MET A 269 36.78 12.47 40.26
C MET A 269 37.45 11.42 39.35
N ASP A 270 38.25 11.85 38.37
CA ASP A 270 38.94 10.94 37.45
C ASP A 270 39.78 9.91 38.22
N GLN A 271 39.83 8.66 37.74
CA GLN A 271 40.49 7.52 38.42
C GLN A 271 39.99 7.18 39.83
N GLY A 272 39.15 8.02 40.45
CA GLY A 272 38.42 7.69 41.66
C GLY A 272 37.44 6.54 41.41
N SER A 273 37.23 5.69 42.42
CA SER A 273 36.31 4.55 42.29
C SER A 273 35.44 4.32 43.50
N VAL A 274 34.20 3.91 43.26
CA VAL A 274 33.23 3.53 44.29
C VAL A 274 32.64 2.18 43.93
N THR A 275 32.71 1.22 44.87
CA THR A 275 32.04 -0.07 44.77
C THR A 275 31.06 -0.23 45.92
N THR A 276 29.79 -0.60 45.63
CA THR A 276 28.74 -0.74 46.65
C THR A 276 27.71 -1.79 46.26
N GLU A 277 27.01 -2.40 47.23
CA GLU A 277 25.91 -3.32 46.91
C GLU A 277 24.71 -2.58 46.31
N ASN A 278 24.31 -1.46 46.93
CA ASN A 278 23.23 -0.60 46.48
C ASN A 278 23.61 0.86 46.70
N ILE A 279 23.04 1.75 45.89
CA ILE A 279 23.13 3.20 46.11
C ILE A 279 21.76 3.84 45.92
N SER A 280 21.40 4.79 46.79
CA SER A 280 20.12 5.51 46.71
C SER A 280 20.31 6.99 47.01
N PHE A 281 19.69 7.84 46.20
CA PHE A 281 19.59 9.29 46.43
C PHE A 281 18.13 9.66 46.66
N THR A 282 17.80 10.15 47.85
CA THR A 282 16.41 10.53 48.21
C THR A 282 16.04 11.93 47.70
N ASN A 283 14.80 12.36 47.94
CA ASN A 283 14.29 13.62 47.41
C ASN A 283 15.04 14.83 47.98
N GLY A 284 15.69 15.63 47.14
CA GLY A 284 16.32 16.89 47.54
C GLY A 284 16.86 17.70 46.37
N GLU A 285 17.00 19.03 46.56
CA GLU A 285 17.65 19.92 45.60
C GLU A 285 18.82 20.67 46.28
N PRO A 286 20.09 20.48 45.84
CA PRO A 286 20.56 19.50 44.86
C PRO A 286 20.92 18.15 45.50
N ALA A 287 20.21 17.07 45.17
CA ALA A 287 20.72 15.71 45.34
C ALA A 287 21.44 15.29 44.05
N ALA A 288 22.66 14.77 44.11
CA ALA A 288 23.42 14.49 42.88
C ALA A 288 24.43 13.35 42.99
N LEU A 289 24.47 12.52 41.94
CA LEU A 289 25.58 11.65 41.58
C LEU A 289 26.34 12.31 40.42
N ARG A 290 27.60 12.65 40.65
CA ARG A 290 28.50 13.24 39.65
C ARG A 290 29.70 12.32 39.47
N ASN A 291 29.85 11.74 38.30
CA ASN A 291 30.85 10.71 38.04
C ASN A 291 31.76 11.09 36.87
N TRP A 292 33.05 11.29 37.15
CA TRP A 292 34.15 11.34 36.18
C TRP A 292 35.04 10.08 36.27
N GLY A 293 34.94 9.31 37.35
CA GLY A 293 35.67 8.07 37.57
C GLY A 293 34.82 6.82 37.32
N THR A 294 34.84 5.89 38.26
CA THR A 294 34.12 4.61 38.15
C THR A 294 33.17 4.41 39.32
N LEU A 295 31.89 4.14 39.02
CA LEU A 295 30.91 3.65 39.98
C LEU A 295 30.48 2.23 39.60
N ALA A 296 30.70 1.27 40.48
CA ALA A 296 30.21 -0.10 40.33
C ALA A 296 29.20 -0.44 41.43
N VAL A 297 27.97 -0.77 41.02
CA VAL A 297 26.86 -1.10 41.90
C VAL A 297 26.43 -2.54 41.66
N THR A 298 26.55 -3.42 42.65
CA THR A 298 26.28 -4.85 42.45
C THR A 298 24.80 -5.13 42.14
N ASN A 299 23.87 -4.41 42.79
CA ASN A 299 22.43 -4.69 42.68
C ASN A 299 21.66 -3.53 42.06
N LYS A 300 21.47 -2.42 42.77
CA LYS A 300 20.54 -1.37 42.33
C LYS A 300 21.02 0.04 42.68
N ALA A 301 21.01 0.92 41.68
CA ALA A 301 21.06 2.36 41.88
C ALA A 301 19.63 2.94 41.80
N THR A 302 19.23 3.70 42.82
CA THR A 302 17.90 4.33 42.90
C THR A 302 18.02 5.83 42.97
N LEU A 303 17.35 6.54 42.06
CA LEU A 303 17.26 8.00 42.04
C LEU A 303 15.82 8.43 42.30
N HIS A 304 15.59 9.11 43.43
CA HIS A 304 14.28 9.67 43.76
C HIS A 304 14.12 11.12 43.22
N SER A 305 12.95 11.73 43.44
CA SER A 305 12.57 13.02 42.83
C SER A 305 13.52 14.17 43.18
N GLY A 306 14.04 14.87 42.17
CA GLY A 306 14.99 15.98 42.34
C GLY A 306 16.46 15.57 42.34
N ALA A 307 16.77 14.26 42.33
CA ALA A 307 18.14 13.80 42.15
C ALA A 307 18.63 14.00 40.70
N ALA A 308 19.92 14.28 40.53
CA ALA A 308 20.56 14.33 39.22
C ALA A 308 21.67 13.28 39.10
N LEU A 309 21.80 12.66 37.93
CA LEU A 309 22.92 11.80 37.56
C LEU A 309 23.66 12.46 36.39
N TYR A 310 24.90 12.84 36.64
CA TYR A 310 25.84 13.33 35.63
C TYR A 310 26.98 12.34 35.50
N ASN A 311 27.12 11.73 34.33
CA ASN A 311 28.14 10.72 34.08
C ASN A 311 29.04 11.11 32.91
N LYS A 312 30.29 11.44 33.20
CA LYS A 312 31.42 11.50 32.25
C LYS A 312 32.40 10.34 32.44
N GLY A 313 32.21 9.52 33.48
CA GLY A 313 32.97 8.31 33.78
C GLY A 313 32.26 7.04 33.32
N THR A 314 32.51 5.93 34.03
CA THR A 314 31.81 4.65 33.80
C THR A 314 30.93 4.31 34.99
N ILE A 315 29.68 3.92 34.72
CA ILE A 315 28.75 3.36 35.70
C ILE A 315 28.44 1.92 35.29
N THR A 316 28.66 0.96 36.18
CA THR A 316 28.12 -0.40 36.06
C THR A 316 27.09 -0.64 37.16
N SER A 317 25.93 -1.19 36.81
CA SER A 317 24.90 -1.57 37.77
C SER A 317 24.16 -2.81 37.29
N LYS A 318 23.53 -3.59 38.17
CA LYS A 318 22.53 -4.56 37.69
C LYS A 318 21.27 -3.81 37.21
N ASP A 319 20.65 -2.99 38.06
CA ASP A 319 19.48 -2.19 37.72
C ASP A 319 19.69 -0.70 38.02
N ILE A 320 19.09 0.18 37.21
CA ILE A 320 18.89 1.61 37.54
C ILE A 320 17.38 1.89 37.54
N SER A 321 16.88 2.41 38.66
CA SER A 321 15.46 2.73 38.85
C SER A 321 15.29 4.19 39.25
N ILE A 322 14.37 4.86 38.58
CA ILE A 322 14.08 6.28 38.78
C ILE A 322 12.61 6.42 39.14
N ASN A 323 12.28 7.38 40.02
CA ASN A 323 10.90 7.59 40.47
C ASN A 323 10.17 8.75 39.75
N SER A 324 10.74 9.96 39.69
CA SER A 324 10.20 11.13 38.96
C SER A 324 11.20 12.30 38.95
N ASN A 325 10.99 13.36 38.14
CA ASN A 325 11.71 14.64 38.16
C ASN A 325 13.25 14.54 38.37
N THR A 326 13.88 13.54 37.78
CA THR A 326 15.32 13.31 37.86
C THR A 326 15.93 13.76 36.54
N GLN A 327 17.11 14.36 36.58
CA GLN A 327 17.87 14.68 35.36
C GLN A 327 18.99 13.65 35.17
N ILE A 328 19.07 13.06 33.98
CA ILE A 328 20.15 12.14 33.62
C ILE A 328 20.89 12.69 32.40
N VAL A 329 22.20 12.84 32.55
CA VAL A 329 23.12 13.15 31.47
C VAL A 329 24.22 12.10 31.48
N ASN A 330 24.28 11.30 30.41
CA ASN A 330 25.37 10.36 30.17
C ASN A 330 26.23 10.84 29.01
N ASP A 331 27.47 11.21 29.29
CA ASP A 331 28.48 11.65 28.32
C ASP A 331 29.57 10.61 28.06
N ASN A 332 29.55 9.45 28.74
CA ASN A 332 30.54 8.40 28.55
C ASN A 332 29.91 7.01 28.57
N LYS A 333 29.93 6.23 29.66
CA LYS A 333 29.41 4.85 29.62
C LYS A 333 28.53 4.49 30.81
N ILE A 334 27.37 3.90 30.53
CA ILE A 334 26.50 3.20 31.50
C ILE A 334 26.30 1.76 31.00
N GLU A 335 26.54 0.77 31.85
CA GLU A 335 26.37 -0.65 31.53
C GLU A 335 25.53 -1.35 32.59
N LEU A 336 24.46 -2.00 32.14
CA LEU A 336 23.44 -2.62 32.98
C LEU A 336 23.33 -4.13 32.74
N GLU A 337 23.31 -4.93 33.80
CA GLU A 337 23.04 -6.37 33.68
C GLU A 337 21.54 -6.70 33.60
N GLY A 338 20.68 -5.72 33.89
CA GLY A 338 19.23 -5.86 34.06
C GLY A 338 18.44 -4.73 33.41
N GLU A 339 17.55 -4.11 34.18
CA GLU A 339 16.53 -3.16 33.71
C GLU A 339 16.96 -1.69 33.93
N PHE A 340 16.74 -0.88 32.89
CA PHE A 340 16.70 0.58 32.96
C PHE A 340 15.25 1.05 32.90
N ASN A 341 14.69 1.41 34.05
CA ASN A 341 13.28 1.79 34.14
C ASN A 341 13.11 3.32 34.25
N LEU A 342 12.54 3.91 33.21
CA LEU A 342 12.25 5.33 33.11
C LEU A 342 10.74 5.59 33.35
N PRO A 343 10.38 6.21 34.49
CA PRO A 343 8.99 6.49 34.85
C PRO A 343 8.41 7.66 34.03
N SER A 344 7.19 8.06 34.36
CA SER A 344 6.50 9.17 33.69
C SER A 344 7.14 10.55 33.94
N ASN A 345 7.02 11.45 32.95
CA ASN A 345 7.50 12.84 32.98
C ASN A 345 8.99 13.01 33.30
N PHE A 346 9.83 12.14 32.74
CA PHE A 346 11.27 12.13 32.98
C PHE A 346 12.06 12.62 31.75
N SER A 347 13.28 13.16 31.92
CA SER A 347 14.15 13.58 30.81
C SER A 347 15.56 12.99 30.94
N MET A 348 16.06 12.42 29.85
CA MET A 348 17.39 11.84 29.74
C MET A 348 18.11 12.31 28.47
N GLU A 349 19.38 12.67 28.65
CA GLU A 349 20.31 12.97 27.58
C GLU A 349 21.41 11.90 27.56
N ASN A 350 21.53 11.19 26.45
CA ASN A 350 22.62 10.26 26.19
C ASN A 350 23.50 10.77 25.06
N ASN A 351 24.69 11.22 25.42
CA ASN A 351 25.80 11.59 24.54
C ASN A 351 26.93 10.53 24.53
N GLY A 352 26.82 9.51 25.38
CA GLY A 352 27.73 8.38 25.48
C GLY A 352 27.11 7.04 25.02
N GLU A 353 27.57 5.96 25.62
CA GLU A 353 27.11 4.61 25.36
C GLU A 353 26.29 4.07 26.53
N ILE A 354 25.18 3.40 26.22
CA ILE A 354 24.35 2.72 27.20
C ILE A 354 24.07 1.30 26.75
N TYR A 355 24.39 0.33 27.61
CA TYR A 355 24.16 -1.08 27.39
C TYR A 355 23.25 -1.64 28.48
N GLY A 356 22.33 -2.55 28.14
CA GLY A 356 21.48 -3.20 29.12
C GLY A 356 20.74 -4.43 28.61
N LYS A 357 19.99 -5.12 29.47
CA LYS A 357 19.04 -6.15 29.00
C LYS A 357 17.72 -5.54 28.57
N LYS A 358 17.19 -4.62 29.37
CA LYS A 358 15.84 -4.08 29.13
C LYS A 358 15.79 -2.61 29.43
N ILE A 359 15.18 -1.84 28.54
CA ILE A 359 14.78 -0.46 28.81
C ILE A 359 13.26 -0.34 28.70
N ILE A 360 12.66 0.29 29.70
CA ILE A 360 11.24 0.64 29.72
C ILE A 360 11.12 2.15 29.87
N ALA A 361 10.35 2.79 29.00
CA ALA A 361 10.01 4.21 29.13
C ALA A 361 8.51 4.44 29.00
N ASN A 362 7.92 5.18 29.94
CA ASN A 362 6.48 5.38 30.02
C ASN A 362 6.10 6.88 30.08
N SER A 363 4.89 7.21 29.61
CA SER A 363 4.10 8.42 29.87
C SER A 363 4.89 9.74 29.98
N ASN A 364 5.07 10.45 28.85
CA ASN A 364 5.76 11.76 28.76
C ASN A 364 7.26 11.73 29.14
N ALA A 365 7.89 10.55 29.22
CA ALA A 365 9.35 10.49 29.26
C ALA A 365 9.94 11.05 27.95
N VAL A 366 11.03 11.80 28.04
CA VAL A 366 11.80 12.35 26.92
C VAL A 366 13.19 11.75 26.97
N ILE A 367 13.56 10.98 25.94
CA ILE A 367 14.92 10.45 25.78
C ILE A 367 15.54 11.13 24.57
N THR A 368 16.68 11.78 24.75
CA THR A 368 17.49 12.32 23.66
C THR A 368 18.77 11.52 23.55
N ASN A 369 18.91 10.76 22.47
CA ASN A 369 20.07 9.95 22.16
C ASN A 369 20.85 10.57 20.99
N THR A 370 22.08 11.00 21.26
CA THR A 370 23.04 11.50 20.26
C THR A 370 24.20 10.53 20.03
N ASN A 371 24.19 9.38 20.71
CA ASN A 371 25.21 8.35 20.60
C ASN A 371 24.59 6.93 20.66
N ILE A 372 25.19 5.95 21.33
CA ILE A 372 24.80 4.53 21.21
C ILE A 372 23.93 4.08 22.39
N MET A 373 22.81 3.40 22.09
CA MET A 373 22.03 2.63 23.06
C MET A 373 21.80 1.21 22.54
N VAL A 374 22.18 0.19 23.34
CA VAL A 374 21.99 -1.22 23.00
C VAL A 374 21.30 -1.94 24.15
N PHE A 375 20.16 -2.57 23.87
CA PHE A 375 19.42 -3.38 24.83
C PHE A 375 19.02 -4.72 24.22
N GLU A 376 18.71 -5.74 25.02
CA GLU A 376 18.03 -6.93 24.47
C GLU A 376 16.60 -6.59 24.06
N THR A 377 15.88 -5.87 24.93
CA THR A 377 14.50 -5.46 24.71
C THR A 377 14.29 -3.96 24.98
N MET A 378 13.54 -3.30 24.10
CA MET A 378 13.13 -1.90 24.26
C MET A 378 11.60 -1.83 24.25
N THR A 379 11.00 -1.28 25.31
CA THR A 379 9.54 -1.14 25.44
C THR A 379 9.13 0.28 25.81
N PHE A 380 8.39 0.94 24.93
CA PHE A 380 8.04 2.36 25.03
C PHE A 380 6.53 2.59 25.01
N THR A 381 5.96 3.16 26.08
CA THR A 381 4.51 3.46 26.15
C THR A 381 4.27 4.95 26.36
N ASN A 382 3.89 5.67 25.29
CA ASN A 382 3.73 7.14 25.26
C ASN A 382 4.96 8.01 25.63
N PRO A 383 6.24 7.66 25.36
CA PRO A 383 7.35 8.59 25.47
C PRO A 383 7.59 9.40 24.18
N THR A 384 8.43 10.43 24.28
CA THR A 384 9.10 11.07 23.14
C THR A 384 10.56 10.62 23.09
N ILE A 385 10.99 10.04 21.98
CA ILE A 385 12.38 9.61 21.76
C ILE A 385 12.95 10.45 20.64
N ASN A 386 14.04 11.17 20.89
CA ASN A 386 14.80 11.88 19.87
C ASN A 386 16.11 11.12 19.64
N ASN A 387 16.29 10.52 18.47
CA ASN A 387 17.48 9.74 18.15
C ASN A 387 18.21 10.35 16.95
N SER A 388 19.44 10.79 17.16
CA SER A 388 20.33 11.32 16.11
C SER A 388 21.57 10.45 15.89
N CYS A 389 21.55 9.24 16.45
CA CYS A 389 22.61 8.27 16.28
C CYS A 389 22.05 6.84 16.23
N SER A 390 22.36 5.96 17.18
CA SER A 390 22.09 4.52 17.03
C SER A 390 21.39 3.91 18.24
N MET A 391 20.29 3.20 17.98
CA MET A 391 19.61 2.33 18.93
C MET A 391 19.55 0.90 18.38
N GLU A 392 19.87 -0.10 19.19
CA GLU A 392 19.75 -1.53 18.81
C GLU A 392 19.05 -2.32 19.92
N ALA A 393 17.96 -3.01 19.57
CA ALA A 393 17.33 -4.01 20.40
C ALA A 393 17.68 -5.41 19.87
N THR A 394 18.49 -6.21 20.59
CA THR A 394 18.99 -7.49 20.05
C THR A 394 17.96 -8.60 20.02
N ILE A 395 16.80 -8.45 20.69
CA ILE A 395 15.67 -9.39 20.67
C ILE A 395 14.43 -8.72 20.06
N SER A 396 13.95 -7.62 20.66
CA SER A 396 12.71 -6.99 20.21
C SER A 396 12.57 -5.51 20.61
N PHE A 397 11.91 -4.77 19.72
CA PHE A 397 11.47 -3.40 19.95
C PHE A 397 9.93 -3.33 19.94
N HIS A 398 9.35 -2.69 20.94
CA HIS A 398 7.91 -2.45 21.01
C HIS A 398 7.62 -1.03 21.46
N GLU A 399 6.81 -0.31 20.68
CA GLU A 399 6.23 0.96 21.12
C GLU A 399 4.70 0.93 21.08
N ASN A 400 4.08 1.68 21.99
CA ASN A 400 2.65 2.01 21.96
C ASN A 400 2.44 3.50 22.28
N GLY A 401 2.00 4.29 21.30
CA GLY A 401 1.72 5.71 21.42
C GLY A 401 2.97 6.58 21.51
N ALA A 402 4.15 6.04 21.20
CA ALA A 402 5.40 6.79 21.27
C ALA A 402 5.50 7.81 20.13
N THR A 403 6.15 8.95 20.41
CA THR A 403 6.63 9.85 19.36
C THR A 403 8.13 9.62 19.19
N LEU A 404 8.53 9.02 18.07
CA LEU A 404 9.93 8.77 17.76
C LEU A 404 10.39 9.76 16.69
N ASN A 405 11.43 10.54 16.99
CA ASN A 405 12.01 11.55 16.11
C ASN A 405 13.44 11.15 15.78
N PHE A 406 13.66 10.71 14.56
CA PHE A 406 14.96 10.39 14.03
C PHE A 406 15.44 11.49 13.09
N ASN A 407 16.72 11.83 13.20
CA ASN A 407 17.43 12.73 12.29
C ASN A 407 18.83 12.17 12.07
N GLN A 408 19.09 11.59 10.89
CA GLN A 408 20.24 10.68 10.68
C GLN A 408 20.34 9.60 11.78
N GLY A 409 19.18 9.14 12.26
CA GLY A 409 19.09 8.17 13.34
C GLY A 409 18.80 6.77 12.83
N TYR A 410 19.29 5.77 13.54
CA TYR A 410 19.12 4.34 13.25
C TYR A 410 18.48 3.61 14.42
N LEU A 411 17.50 2.75 14.12
CA LEU A 411 16.95 1.76 15.05
C LEU A 411 16.97 0.39 14.39
N LYS A 412 17.60 -0.58 15.06
CA LYS A 412 17.66 -1.98 14.61
C LYS A 412 17.03 -2.91 15.63
N ALA A 413 16.29 -3.91 15.16
CA ALA A 413 15.84 -5.02 15.98
C ALA A 413 15.49 -6.24 15.12
N PRO A 414 15.54 -7.49 15.63
CA PRO A 414 14.97 -8.62 14.91
C PRO A 414 13.47 -8.45 14.65
N THR A 415 12.72 -8.09 15.69
CA THR A 415 11.28 -7.87 15.61
C THR A 415 10.94 -6.47 16.10
N MET A 416 10.10 -5.77 15.34
CA MET A 416 9.58 -4.46 15.72
C MET A 416 8.06 -4.47 15.76
N LYS A 417 7.47 -3.84 16.78
CA LYS A 417 6.03 -3.65 16.91
C LYS A 417 5.71 -2.17 17.15
N PHE A 418 4.87 -1.60 16.28
CA PHE A 418 4.42 -0.21 16.36
C PHE A 418 2.90 -0.12 16.54
N GLU A 419 2.44 0.58 17.57
CA GLU A 419 1.03 0.70 17.95
C GLU A 419 0.70 2.15 18.26
N ASN A 420 -0.22 2.80 17.53
CA ASN A 420 -0.67 4.18 17.82
C ASN A 420 0.43 5.26 17.85
N GLY A 421 1.68 4.93 17.48
CA GLY A 421 2.82 5.82 17.53
C GLY A 421 2.96 6.73 16.31
N VAL A 422 3.81 7.75 16.44
CA VAL A 422 4.23 8.63 15.35
C VAL A 422 5.74 8.53 15.20
N VAL A 423 6.20 8.09 14.04
CA VAL A 423 7.62 7.94 13.71
C VAL A 423 8.00 8.95 12.65
N ASN A 424 8.84 9.92 13.02
CA ASN A 424 9.44 10.89 12.11
C ASN A 424 10.85 10.42 11.75
N LEU A 425 11.11 10.15 10.47
CA LEU A 425 12.39 9.72 9.93
C LEU A 425 12.95 10.81 9.02
N SER A 426 13.92 11.57 9.51
CA SER A 426 14.46 12.72 8.77
C SER A 426 15.88 12.48 8.27
N ASN A 427 16.19 13.05 7.10
CA ASN A 427 17.55 13.19 6.56
C ASN A 427 18.33 11.85 6.48
N GLY A 428 17.72 10.80 5.92
CA GLY A 428 18.38 9.49 5.82
C GLY A 428 18.41 8.72 7.14
N SER A 429 17.30 8.74 7.88
CA SER A 429 17.12 7.87 9.06
C SER A 429 16.63 6.48 8.64
N MET A 430 16.83 5.46 9.48
CA MET A 430 16.46 4.08 9.13
C MET A 430 15.88 3.29 10.31
N LEU A 431 14.80 2.57 10.02
CA LEU A 431 14.31 1.44 10.81
C LEU A 431 14.71 0.14 10.11
N ASP A 432 15.38 -0.75 10.82
CA ASP A 432 15.91 -2.01 10.31
C ASP A 432 15.42 -3.21 11.13
N ALA A 433 14.31 -3.80 10.69
CA ALA A 433 13.74 -4.99 11.30
C ALA A 433 14.26 -6.24 10.58
N THR A 434 15.18 -6.99 11.19
CA THR A 434 15.87 -8.07 10.45
C THR A 434 15.02 -9.32 10.23
N THR A 435 13.88 -9.45 10.93
CA THR A 435 12.95 -10.58 10.80
C THR A 435 11.55 -10.11 10.41
N SER A 436 10.96 -9.21 11.20
CA SER A 436 9.60 -8.72 10.93
C SER A 436 9.26 -7.39 11.60
N LEU A 437 8.36 -6.66 10.96
CA LEU A 437 7.76 -5.43 11.46
C LEU A 437 6.24 -5.60 11.49
N ALA A 438 5.66 -5.52 12.68
CA ALA A 438 4.23 -5.65 12.92
C ALA A 438 3.61 -4.30 13.30
N ILE A 439 2.53 -3.94 12.60
CA ILE A 439 1.75 -2.71 12.80
C ILE A 439 0.29 -3.10 13.03
N PRO A 440 -0.04 -3.74 14.17
CA PRO A 440 -1.41 -4.18 14.44
C PRO A 440 -2.37 -2.98 14.46
N ALA A 441 -3.68 -3.27 14.45
CA ALA A 441 -4.72 -2.25 14.42
C ALA A 441 -4.49 -1.16 15.48
N GLY A 442 -4.11 0.02 14.99
CA GLY A 442 -3.67 1.15 15.77
C GLY A 442 -2.96 2.10 14.80
N TYR A 443 -3.45 3.33 14.70
CA TYR A 443 -3.16 4.25 13.58
C TYR A 443 -1.73 4.82 13.60
N ALA A 444 -0.72 3.93 13.51
CA ALA A 444 0.69 4.29 13.49
C ALA A 444 1.03 5.04 12.19
N LYS A 445 1.87 6.06 12.30
CA LYS A 445 2.19 6.96 11.19
C LYS A 445 3.70 7.10 11.04
N PHE A 446 4.20 6.88 9.84
CA PHE A 446 5.60 7.00 9.48
C PHE A 446 5.78 8.16 8.51
N TYR A 447 6.65 9.09 8.87
CA TYR A 447 6.89 10.32 8.11
C TYR A 447 8.34 10.42 7.67
N GLY A 448 8.59 10.41 6.36
CA GLY A 448 9.90 10.70 5.77
C GLY A 448 10.05 12.18 5.44
N LYS A 449 11.12 12.81 5.92
CA LYS A 449 11.37 14.25 5.72
C LYS A 449 12.83 14.53 5.36
N GLY A 450 13.05 15.67 4.72
CA GLY A 450 14.37 16.15 4.33
C GLY A 450 14.83 15.67 2.96
N GLU A 451 16.01 16.15 2.56
CA GLU A 451 16.57 15.94 1.23
C GLU A 451 16.90 14.47 0.96
N ASN A 452 17.54 13.81 1.95
CA ASN A 452 17.89 12.40 1.88
C ASN A 452 16.70 11.52 2.29
N ALA A 453 16.33 10.58 1.42
CA ALA A 453 15.27 9.63 1.68
C ALA A 453 15.60 8.77 2.91
N SER A 454 14.63 8.64 3.80
CA SER A 454 14.73 7.72 4.95
C SER A 454 14.20 6.33 4.57
N MET A 455 14.54 5.31 5.36
CA MET A 455 14.24 3.92 5.03
C MET A 455 13.50 3.18 6.16
N ILE A 456 12.55 2.33 5.77
CA ILE A 456 12.01 1.26 6.60
C ILE A 456 12.33 -0.05 5.90
N LYS A 457 13.10 -0.93 6.54
CA LYS A 457 13.52 -2.21 5.97
C LYS A 457 13.05 -3.36 6.84
N SER A 458 12.34 -4.32 6.23
CA SER A 458 11.91 -5.54 6.91
C SER A 458 11.55 -6.65 5.92
N PRO A 459 12.02 -7.89 6.08
CA PRO A 459 11.62 -9.01 5.22
C PRO A 459 10.12 -9.23 5.16
N VAL A 460 9.44 -8.97 6.28
CA VAL A 460 7.99 -9.09 6.41
C VAL A 460 7.43 -7.85 7.08
N ILE A 461 6.46 -7.21 6.44
CA ILE A 461 5.68 -6.10 7.02
C ILE A 461 4.21 -6.51 7.07
N THR A 462 3.66 -6.58 8.28
CA THR A 462 2.25 -6.93 8.52
C THR A 462 1.54 -5.82 9.27
N GLY A 463 0.26 -5.60 9.00
CA GLY A 463 -0.50 -4.64 9.79
C GLY A 463 -1.81 -4.17 9.19
N GLN A 464 -2.46 -3.25 9.90
CA GLN A 464 -3.70 -2.60 9.47
C GLN A 464 -3.82 -1.18 10.04
N GLY A 465 -4.28 -0.24 9.22
CA GLY A 465 -4.65 1.13 9.59
C GLY A 465 -3.50 2.11 9.71
N PHE A 466 -2.34 1.85 9.08
CA PHE A 466 -1.14 2.68 9.20
C PHE A 466 -0.86 3.56 7.97
N THR A 467 0.08 4.49 8.07
CA THR A 467 0.42 5.43 6.99
C THR A 467 1.93 5.54 6.77
N TYR A 468 2.36 5.47 5.51
CA TYR A 468 3.64 5.97 5.02
C TYR A 468 3.44 7.31 4.31
N ASP A 469 4.20 8.32 4.69
CA ASP A 469 4.05 9.66 4.11
C ASP A 469 5.41 10.35 3.96
N GLY A 470 5.71 10.83 2.76
CA GLY A 470 6.86 11.67 2.47
C GLY A 470 8.04 10.90 1.87
N ASN A 471 9.26 11.38 2.11
CA ASN A 471 10.49 10.85 1.50
C ASN A 471 10.92 9.52 2.15
N LEU A 472 10.17 8.44 1.90
CA LEU A 472 10.40 7.11 2.47
C LEU A 472 10.60 6.06 1.37
N ALA A 473 11.66 5.27 1.54
CA ALA A 473 11.82 3.97 0.89
C ALA A 473 11.39 2.85 1.84
N ILE A 474 10.47 2.00 1.40
CA ILE A 474 10.05 0.82 2.14
C ILE A 474 10.59 -0.40 1.42
N GLU A 475 11.52 -1.11 2.05
CA GLU A 475 12.07 -2.36 1.54
C GLU A 475 11.42 -3.56 2.23
N SER A 476 10.71 -4.39 1.47
CA SER A 476 10.10 -5.62 1.97
C SER A 476 9.87 -6.65 0.87
N ASP A 477 10.21 -7.91 1.15
CA ASP A 477 9.90 -9.03 0.26
C ASP A 477 8.46 -9.54 0.45
N ASN A 478 7.88 -9.31 1.63
CA ASN A 478 6.52 -9.67 1.96
C ASN A 478 5.83 -8.50 2.70
N HIS A 479 5.35 -7.54 1.92
CA HIS A 479 4.51 -6.46 2.42
C HIS A 479 3.03 -6.89 2.44
N VAL A 480 2.27 -6.39 3.41
CA VAL A 480 0.82 -6.59 3.45
C VAL A 480 0.16 -6.08 2.15
N ALA A 481 -0.59 -6.94 1.47
CA ALA A 481 -1.36 -6.57 0.30
C ALA A 481 -2.50 -5.60 0.68
N LYS A 482 -2.94 -4.74 -0.23
CA LYS A 482 -4.10 -3.87 0.06
C LYS A 482 -5.36 -4.72 0.06
N GLU A 483 -6.20 -4.53 1.07
CA GLU A 483 -7.51 -5.20 1.11
C GLU A 483 -8.52 -4.46 0.22
N GLN A 484 -9.35 -5.21 -0.52
CA GLN A 484 -10.34 -4.62 -1.44
C GLN A 484 -11.52 -3.96 -0.70
N TRP A 485 -11.81 -4.41 0.53
CA TRP A 485 -13.02 -4.04 1.26
C TRP A 485 -12.81 -2.92 2.29
N TRP A 486 -11.58 -2.67 2.73
CA TRP A 486 -11.23 -1.58 3.64
C TRP A 486 -9.76 -1.19 3.47
N GLU A 487 -9.44 0.08 3.74
CA GLU A 487 -8.06 0.56 3.63
C GLU A 487 -7.22 0.09 4.82
N ASN A 488 -6.38 -0.92 4.59
CA ASN A 488 -5.47 -1.45 5.60
C ASN A 488 -4.14 -0.67 5.71
N TYR A 489 -3.77 0.16 4.74
CA TYR A 489 -2.70 1.15 4.88
C TYR A 489 -2.80 2.27 3.83
N PHE A 490 -2.04 3.34 4.05
CA PHE A 490 -1.96 4.51 3.15
C PHE A 490 -0.51 4.81 2.77
N VAL A 491 -0.28 5.15 1.50
CA VAL A 491 1.00 5.67 0.99
C VAL A 491 0.77 7.06 0.42
N ARG A 492 1.57 8.04 0.84
CA ARG A 492 1.37 9.45 0.48
C ARG A 492 2.69 10.15 0.17
N ASN A 493 2.59 11.23 -0.60
CA ASN A 493 3.65 12.21 -0.82
C ASN A 493 4.99 11.58 -1.24
N GLY A 494 4.99 10.61 -2.16
CA GLY A 494 6.21 10.09 -2.78
C GLY A 494 6.91 8.95 -2.03
N ALA A 495 6.32 8.42 -0.96
CA ALA A 495 6.77 7.15 -0.38
C ALA A 495 6.55 6.01 -1.40
N TYR A 496 7.48 5.06 -1.45
CA TYR A 496 7.42 3.91 -2.35
C TYR A 496 7.85 2.61 -1.67
N ILE A 497 7.38 1.50 -2.24
CA ILE A 497 7.69 0.14 -1.79
C ILE A 497 8.56 -0.53 -2.86
N THR A 498 9.55 -1.30 -2.43
CA THR A 498 10.42 -2.11 -3.29
C THR A 498 10.90 -3.36 -2.52
N LYS A 499 11.54 -4.30 -3.21
CA LYS A 499 12.10 -5.50 -2.58
C LYS A 499 13.33 -5.17 -1.75
N ILE A 500 13.73 -6.08 -0.86
CA ILE A 500 14.94 -5.88 -0.08
C ILE A 500 16.16 -5.77 -0.99
N GLY A 501 16.91 -4.68 -0.82
CA GLY A 501 18.12 -4.40 -1.59
C GLY A 501 17.89 -3.69 -2.93
N ASP A 502 16.65 -3.39 -3.32
CA ASP A 502 16.35 -2.72 -4.59
C ASP A 502 16.28 -1.19 -4.46
N SER A 503 16.22 -0.65 -3.24
CA SER A 503 16.20 0.80 -3.04
C SER A 503 17.56 1.43 -3.31
N LYS A 504 17.55 2.54 -4.05
CA LYS A 504 18.72 3.42 -4.21
C LYS A 504 19.07 4.26 -2.98
N ALA A 505 18.25 4.24 -1.93
CA ALA A 505 18.44 5.12 -0.78
C ALA A 505 19.71 4.75 0.00
N ILE A 506 20.63 5.69 0.14
CA ILE A 506 21.84 5.55 0.96
C ILE A 506 21.52 6.04 2.37
N ILE A 507 21.86 5.22 3.37
CA ILE A 507 21.66 5.55 4.78
C ILE A 507 23.03 5.59 5.46
N GLU A 508 23.42 6.77 5.92
CA GLU A 508 24.60 7.02 6.73
C GLU A 508 24.20 7.66 8.05
N VAL A 509 24.70 7.09 9.15
CA VAL A 509 24.46 7.57 10.52
C VAL A 509 25.79 7.69 11.27
N CYS A 510 25.75 8.19 12.50
CA CYS A 510 26.93 8.34 13.38
C CYS A 510 27.84 7.08 13.48
N THR A 511 27.30 5.87 13.30
CA THR A 511 28.03 4.58 13.36
C THR A 511 28.36 4.03 11.97
N GLY A 512 28.41 4.91 10.96
CA GLY A 512 28.75 4.60 9.57
C GLY A 512 27.56 4.27 8.68
N THR A 513 27.85 3.79 7.48
CA THR A 513 26.85 3.40 6.48
C THR A 513 26.05 2.18 6.94
N LYS A 514 24.72 2.29 6.92
CA LYS A 514 23.77 1.20 7.24
C LYS A 514 23.08 0.62 6.01
N ASN A 515 22.92 1.42 4.96
CA ASN A 515 22.47 0.95 3.65
C ASN A 515 23.29 1.64 2.56
N GLY A 516 23.96 0.87 1.71
CA GLY A 516 24.79 1.41 0.62
C GLY A 516 24.00 1.91 -0.59
N GLY A 517 22.70 1.61 -0.65
CA GLY A 517 21.86 1.82 -1.83
C GLY A 517 22.18 0.83 -2.94
N ASN A 518 21.17 0.56 -3.78
CA ASN A 518 21.35 -0.18 -5.02
C ASN A 518 21.89 0.75 -6.11
N GLU A 519 23.11 0.49 -6.56
CA GLU A 519 23.74 1.23 -7.66
C GLU A 519 23.05 0.97 -9.01
N GLY A 520 22.39 -0.19 -9.15
CA GLY A 520 21.76 -0.67 -10.38
C GLY A 520 22.77 -1.04 -11.47
N GLU A 521 22.26 -1.25 -12.67
CA GLU A 521 23.07 -1.47 -13.87
C GLU A 521 23.58 -0.15 -14.48
N ASP A 522 24.42 -0.26 -15.51
CA ASP A 522 24.73 0.88 -16.37
C ASP A 522 23.42 1.43 -16.98
N PRO A 523 23.19 2.76 -16.96
CA PRO A 523 21.93 3.32 -17.37
C PRO A 523 21.69 3.10 -18.86
N LYS A 524 20.49 2.62 -19.20
CA LYS A 524 20.04 2.39 -20.58
C LYS A 524 18.57 2.78 -20.74
N ASP A 525 18.19 3.05 -21.99
CA ASP A 525 16.77 3.15 -22.34
C ASP A 525 16.10 1.78 -22.19
N PRO A 526 14.77 1.74 -21.92
CA PRO A 526 13.99 0.52 -22.02
C PRO A 526 14.13 -0.16 -23.39
N ASP A 527 14.04 -1.49 -23.43
CA ASP A 527 14.09 -2.25 -24.67
C ASP A 527 12.82 -2.04 -25.50
N TYR A 528 12.95 -1.43 -26.67
CA TYR A 528 11.82 -1.19 -27.58
C TYR A 528 11.71 -2.27 -28.67
N PRO A 529 10.49 -2.58 -29.15
CA PRO A 529 9.21 -2.02 -28.69
C PRO A 529 8.82 -2.56 -27.30
N ILE A 530 8.18 -1.70 -26.49
CA ILE A 530 7.60 -2.11 -25.22
C ILE A 530 6.36 -2.92 -25.51
N ILE A 531 6.28 -4.12 -24.93
CA ILE A 531 5.17 -5.04 -25.11
C ILE A 531 4.23 -4.93 -23.90
N VAL A 532 2.99 -4.50 -24.16
CA VAL A 532 1.92 -4.53 -23.16
C VAL A 532 1.04 -5.72 -23.46
N ASP A 533 0.94 -6.65 -22.52
CA ASP A 533 0.18 -7.89 -22.65
C ASP A 533 -0.94 -7.92 -21.61
N ASP A 534 -2.17 -7.65 -22.06
CA ASP A 534 -3.36 -7.67 -21.23
C ASP A 534 -4.15 -8.96 -21.48
N THR A 535 -4.03 -9.89 -20.54
CA THR A 535 -4.65 -11.23 -20.58
C THR A 535 -5.97 -11.29 -19.79
N ARG A 536 -6.55 -10.14 -19.43
CA ARG A 536 -7.84 -10.10 -18.75
C ARG A 536 -8.98 -10.43 -19.71
N ASN A 537 -9.98 -11.12 -19.18
CA ASN A 537 -11.15 -11.50 -19.94
C ASN A 537 -12.18 -10.36 -19.99
N TYR A 538 -12.72 -10.10 -21.19
CA TYR A 538 -13.85 -9.19 -21.39
C TYR A 538 -14.93 -9.90 -22.20
N ALA A 539 -16.07 -10.19 -21.57
CA ALA A 539 -17.18 -10.88 -22.19
C ALA A 539 -18.17 -9.86 -22.78
N TYR A 540 -18.42 -9.96 -24.08
CA TYR A 540 -19.46 -9.24 -24.80
C TYR A 540 -20.64 -10.18 -25.03
N LEU A 541 -21.82 -9.73 -24.60
CA LEU A 541 -23.05 -10.51 -24.57
C LEU A 541 -24.10 -9.76 -25.36
N PHE A 542 -24.79 -10.43 -26.27
CA PHE A 542 -25.78 -9.81 -27.15
C PHE A 542 -27.09 -10.58 -27.18
N GLU A 543 -28.16 -9.83 -27.41
CA GLU A 543 -29.48 -10.26 -27.85
C GLU A 543 -29.65 -9.98 -29.35
N ASP A 544 -30.45 -10.77 -30.06
CA ASP A 544 -30.57 -10.74 -31.52
C ASP A 544 -31.87 -10.11 -32.07
N GLN A 545 -32.77 -9.68 -31.17
CA GLN A 545 -34.13 -9.25 -31.53
C GLN A 545 -34.35 -7.73 -31.62
N TRP A 546 -33.33 -6.91 -31.30
CA TRP A 546 -33.40 -5.44 -31.47
C TRP A 546 -34.08 -5.07 -32.79
N PRO A 547 -35.02 -4.11 -32.88
CA PRO A 547 -35.48 -3.21 -31.83
C PRO A 547 -36.60 -3.79 -30.93
N LEU A 548 -36.93 -5.07 -31.05
CA LEU A 548 -37.85 -5.78 -30.16
C LEU A 548 -37.10 -6.46 -29.01
N TYR A 549 -37.81 -6.80 -27.95
CA TYR A 549 -37.28 -7.65 -26.89
C TYR A 549 -37.42 -9.14 -27.23
N GLY A 550 -36.43 -9.91 -26.82
CA GLY A 550 -36.46 -11.37 -26.75
C GLY A 550 -36.75 -11.88 -25.33
N ASP A 551 -36.16 -13.02 -25.00
CA ASP A 551 -36.20 -13.65 -23.67
C ASP A 551 -35.18 -13.06 -22.68
N TYR A 552 -34.21 -12.28 -23.17
CA TYR A 552 -33.24 -11.52 -22.38
C TYR A 552 -32.33 -12.42 -21.55
N ASP A 553 -31.89 -13.53 -22.15
CA ASP A 553 -30.93 -14.46 -21.57
C ASP A 553 -29.46 -14.07 -21.84
N MET A 554 -29.23 -13.09 -22.71
CA MET A 554 -27.94 -12.49 -23.06
C MET A 554 -26.93 -13.49 -23.62
N ASN A 555 -27.41 -14.50 -24.37
CA ASN A 555 -26.55 -15.55 -24.90
C ASN A 555 -26.64 -15.75 -26.42
N ASP A 556 -27.44 -14.95 -27.15
CA ASP A 556 -27.63 -15.09 -28.60
C ASP A 556 -26.30 -15.06 -29.35
N VAL A 557 -25.37 -14.20 -28.90
CA VAL A 557 -23.94 -14.29 -29.22
C VAL A 557 -23.12 -13.96 -27.97
N VAL A 558 -22.14 -14.81 -27.67
CA VAL A 558 -21.16 -14.59 -26.59
C VAL A 558 -19.75 -14.57 -27.14
N LEU A 559 -19.07 -13.44 -27.00
CA LEU A 559 -17.65 -13.25 -27.38
C LEU A 559 -16.83 -12.94 -26.13
N ILE A 560 -15.67 -13.58 -25.97
CA ILE A 560 -14.78 -13.32 -24.83
C ILE A 560 -13.41 -12.93 -25.35
N ILE A 561 -13.00 -11.67 -25.18
CA ILE A 561 -11.62 -11.26 -25.42
C ILE A 561 -10.73 -11.98 -24.41
N LYS A 562 -9.70 -12.67 -24.91
CA LYS A 562 -8.72 -13.43 -24.11
C LYS A 562 -7.36 -12.75 -24.01
N GLU A 563 -6.96 -11.99 -25.03
CA GLU A 563 -5.66 -11.36 -25.10
C GLU A 563 -5.75 -10.04 -25.89
N ARG A 564 -5.18 -8.98 -25.34
CA ARG A 564 -4.93 -7.69 -26.00
C ARG A 564 -3.46 -7.37 -25.87
N LYS A 565 -2.73 -7.40 -26.98
CA LYS A 565 -1.29 -7.17 -27.01
C LYS A 565 -0.95 -5.96 -27.86
N ILE A 566 -0.21 -5.02 -27.28
CA ILE A 566 0.16 -3.75 -27.93
C ILE A 566 1.68 -3.64 -27.92
N SER A 567 2.27 -3.43 -29.09
CA SER A 567 3.69 -3.07 -29.25
C SER A 567 3.82 -1.56 -29.34
N ILE A 568 4.56 -0.96 -28.41
CA ILE A 568 4.71 0.50 -28.25
C ILE A 568 6.13 0.92 -28.63
N ASN A 569 6.24 1.95 -29.48
CA ASN A 569 7.52 2.50 -29.89
C ASN A 569 8.06 3.54 -28.88
N LYS A 570 9.25 4.08 -29.15
CA LYS A 570 9.92 5.11 -28.33
C LYS A 570 9.16 6.44 -28.18
N ASP A 571 8.20 6.71 -29.06
CA ASP A 571 7.36 7.92 -29.03
C ASP A 571 6.06 7.69 -28.23
N ASN A 572 5.96 6.57 -27.50
CA ASN A 572 4.75 6.11 -26.80
C ASN A 572 3.53 5.91 -27.71
N LYS A 573 3.77 5.47 -28.95
CA LYS A 573 2.70 5.17 -29.93
C LYS A 573 2.65 3.68 -30.25
N ALA A 574 1.44 3.17 -30.47
CA ALA A 574 1.22 1.79 -30.89
C ALA A 574 1.67 1.62 -32.34
N GLN A 575 2.60 0.68 -32.57
CA GLN A 575 3.03 0.26 -33.91
C GLN A 575 2.39 -1.07 -34.33
N GLU A 576 1.92 -1.88 -33.38
CA GLU A 576 1.21 -3.13 -33.64
C GLU A 576 0.17 -3.38 -32.54
N PHE A 577 -0.97 -3.93 -32.92
CA PHE A 577 -2.03 -4.39 -32.02
C PHE A 577 -2.48 -5.79 -32.42
N LYS A 578 -2.47 -6.72 -31.47
CA LYS A 578 -3.01 -8.06 -31.63
C LYS A 578 -4.18 -8.25 -30.66
N LEU A 579 -5.28 -8.77 -31.19
CA LEU A 579 -6.45 -9.13 -30.41
C LEU A 579 -6.74 -10.63 -30.60
N SER A 580 -7.04 -11.32 -29.50
CA SER A 580 -7.54 -12.69 -29.50
C SER A 580 -8.84 -12.74 -28.70
N LEU A 581 -9.86 -13.36 -29.28
CA LEU A 581 -11.15 -13.58 -28.62
C LEU A 581 -11.72 -14.94 -28.99
N ASP A 582 -12.61 -15.45 -28.16
CA ASP A 582 -13.35 -16.67 -28.41
C ASP A 582 -14.79 -16.35 -28.76
N LEU A 583 -15.31 -16.93 -29.84
CA LEU A 583 -16.74 -17.13 -30.01
C LEU A 583 -17.14 -18.33 -29.16
N SER A 584 -17.85 -18.05 -28.07
CA SER A 584 -18.15 -19.02 -27.01
C SER A 584 -19.55 -19.61 -27.13
N ALA A 585 -20.52 -18.86 -27.63
CA ALA A 585 -21.89 -19.34 -27.84
C ALA A 585 -22.61 -18.62 -28.98
N ALA A 586 -23.62 -19.29 -29.52
CA ALA A 586 -24.60 -18.75 -30.44
C ALA A 586 -25.99 -19.31 -30.08
N GLY A 587 -26.76 -18.58 -29.26
CA GLY A 587 -28.14 -18.94 -28.86
C GLY A 587 -29.18 -18.65 -29.94
N ALA A 588 -28.85 -17.78 -30.89
CA ALA A 588 -29.79 -17.35 -31.92
C ALA A 588 -30.27 -18.48 -32.85
N THR A 589 -31.47 -18.31 -33.42
CA THR A 589 -32.02 -19.21 -34.47
C THR A 589 -32.01 -18.58 -35.86
N LYS A 590 -31.16 -17.56 -36.07
CA LYS A 590 -30.97 -16.84 -37.33
C LYS A 590 -29.48 -16.71 -37.66
N SER A 591 -29.17 -16.29 -38.89
CA SER A 591 -27.80 -15.96 -39.28
C SER A 591 -27.38 -14.65 -38.61
N ILE A 592 -26.28 -14.69 -37.86
CA ILE A 592 -25.71 -13.56 -37.13
C ILE A 592 -24.22 -13.49 -37.39
N GLY A 593 -23.73 -12.34 -37.84
CA GLY A 593 -22.30 -12.05 -37.94
C GLY A 593 -21.86 -11.03 -36.89
N ALA A 594 -20.54 -10.86 -36.75
CA ALA A 594 -19.96 -9.90 -35.81
C ALA A 594 -18.73 -9.20 -36.37
N ALA A 595 -18.48 -8.00 -35.87
CA ALA A 595 -17.30 -7.19 -36.19
C ALA A 595 -16.94 -6.28 -35.01
N ILE A 596 -15.77 -5.64 -35.09
CA ILE A 596 -15.31 -4.64 -34.14
C ILE A 596 -15.06 -3.33 -34.88
N MET A 597 -15.76 -2.27 -34.48
CA MET A 597 -15.41 -0.90 -34.86
C MET A 597 -14.43 -0.32 -33.83
N PHE A 598 -13.37 0.32 -34.32
CA PHE A 598 -12.41 1.03 -33.48
C PHE A 598 -12.77 2.52 -33.49
N ASP A 599 -13.54 2.97 -32.50
CA ASP A 599 -14.23 4.28 -32.49
C ASP A 599 -13.31 5.51 -32.65
N GLY A 600 -12.01 5.37 -32.41
CA GLY A 600 -11.04 6.46 -32.58
C GLY A 600 -9.96 6.21 -33.62
N ILE A 601 -10.08 5.15 -34.42
CA ILE A 601 -9.17 4.84 -35.52
C ILE A 601 -9.90 5.05 -36.84
N PRO A 602 -9.63 6.14 -37.60
CA PRO A 602 -10.20 6.33 -38.91
C PRO A 602 -9.87 5.16 -39.85
N ALA A 603 -10.79 4.76 -40.72
CA ALA A 603 -10.55 3.66 -41.67
C ALA A 603 -9.29 3.91 -42.52
N SER A 604 -9.03 5.17 -42.86
CA SER A 604 -7.84 5.60 -43.62
C SER A 604 -6.52 5.45 -42.86
N ALA A 605 -6.53 5.27 -41.54
CA ALA A 605 -5.32 5.03 -40.75
C ALA A 605 -4.77 3.61 -40.94
N ILE A 606 -5.63 2.65 -41.31
CA ILE A 606 -5.21 1.29 -41.64
C ILE A 606 -4.72 1.25 -43.08
N THR A 607 -3.39 1.28 -43.21
CA THR A 607 -2.70 1.36 -44.50
C THR A 607 -2.02 0.04 -44.92
N GLN A 608 -2.06 -0.96 -44.04
CA GLN A 608 -1.55 -2.31 -44.27
C GLN A 608 -2.68 -3.33 -44.11
N PRO A 609 -2.62 -4.48 -44.81
CA PRO A 609 -3.54 -5.58 -44.58
C PRO A 609 -3.53 -6.07 -43.13
N VAL A 610 -4.72 -6.21 -42.55
CA VAL A 610 -4.92 -6.88 -41.26
C VAL A 610 -4.63 -8.37 -41.42
N GLU A 611 -3.81 -8.92 -40.51
CA GLU A 611 -3.38 -10.32 -40.54
C GLU A 611 -4.32 -11.14 -39.67
N PHE A 612 -5.22 -11.90 -40.30
CA PHE A 612 -6.14 -12.82 -39.62
C PHE A 612 -5.49 -14.19 -39.42
N SER A 613 -5.75 -14.84 -38.27
CA SER A 613 -5.38 -16.24 -38.07
C SER A 613 -6.23 -17.20 -38.92
N ASP A 614 -7.47 -16.83 -39.24
CA ASP A 614 -8.39 -17.59 -40.09
C ASP A 614 -9.30 -16.62 -40.87
N ASN A 615 -8.88 -16.24 -42.08
CA ASN A 615 -9.66 -15.33 -42.93
C ASN A 615 -10.87 -16.00 -43.59
N SER A 616 -11.05 -17.32 -43.45
CA SER A 616 -12.18 -18.05 -44.07
C SER A 616 -13.52 -17.72 -43.42
N LEU A 617 -13.50 -17.06 -42.25
CA LEU A 617 -14.66 -16.71 -41.45
C LEU A 617 -15.42 -15.47 -41.97
N ILE A 618 -14.82 -14.67 -42.86
CA ILE A 618 -15.29 -13.31 -43.24
C ILE A 618 -15.57 -13.16 -44.74
N GLN A 619 -15.91 -14.25 -45.43
CA GLN A 619 -16.07 -14.31 -46.90
C GLN A 619 -17.18 -13.42 -47.46
N ASN A 620 -18.19 -13.07 -46.66
CA ASN A 620 -19.34 -12.25 -47.07
C ASN A 620 -19.19 -10.78 -46.68
N PHE A 621 -18.08 -10.38 -46.04
CA PHE A 621 -17.75 -8.98 -45.84
C PHE A 621 -17.22 -8.32 -47.11
N ASN A 622 -17.75 -7.13 -47.40
CA ASN A 622 -17.15 -6.24 -48.40
C ASN A 622 -15.92 -5.54 -47.79
N VAL A 623 -14.78 -6.21 -47.85
CA VAL A 623 -13.50 -5.66 -47.36
C VAL A 623 -12.69 -4.99 -48.48
N ASN A 624 -11.86 -4.03 -48.10
CA ASN A 624 -10.86 -3.42 -48.98
C ASN A 624 -9.58 -4.27 -49.05
N ASN A 625 -8.58 -3.79 -49.80
CA ASN A 625 -7.27 -4.45 -49.91
C ASN A 625 -6.52 -4.58 -48.57
N ASN A 626 -6.88 -3.77 -47.57
CA ASN A 626 -6.31 -3.82 -46.23
C ASN A 626 -7.10 -4.75 -45.29
N GLN A 627 -8.06 -5.51 -45.81
CA GLN A 627 -8.88 -6.47 -45.06
C GLN A 627 -9.74 -5.83 -43.94
N ILE A 628 -10.11 -4.56 -44.12
CA ILE A 628 -11.11 -3.87 -43.28
C ILE A 628 -12.36 -3.57 -44.10
N GLU A 629 -13.51 -3.40 -43.44
CA GLU A 629 -14.77 -3.16 -44.15
C GLU A 629 -14.78 -1.83 -44.94
N ASN A 630 -15.26 -1.90 -46.18
CA ASN A 630 -15.43 -0.74 -47.06
C ASN A 630 -16.58 0.18 -46.62
N GLY A 631 -16.45 1.47 -46.94
CA GLY A 631 -17.55 2.43 -46.77
C GLY A 631 -17.74 2.97 -45.35
N GLN A 632 -16.84 2.63 -44.42
CA GLN A 632 -16.86 3.07 -43.03
C GLN A 632 -16.00 4.33 -42.81
N ASP A 633 -16.37 5.14 -41.81
CA ASP A 633 -15.55 6.29 -41.39
C ASP A 633 -14.42 5.86 -40.42
N TYR A 634 -14.72 4.90 -39.54
CA TYR A 634 -13.77 4.26 -38.63
C TYR A 634 -13.37 2.87 -39.13
N ALA A 635 -12.24 2.36 -38.66
CA ALA A 635 -11.77 1.03 -38.98
C ALA A 635 -12.73 0.00 -38.38
N VAL A 636 -13.35 -0.82 -39.24
CA VAL A 636 -14.20 -1.95 -38.85
C VAL A 636 -13.51 -3.24 -39.29
N ILE A 637 -13.21 -4.09 -38.30
CA ILE A 637 -12.54 -5.37 -38.49
C ILE A 637 -13.59 -6.48 -38.37
N PRO A 638 -13.89 -7.20 -39.46
CA PRO A 638 -14.77 -8.36 -39.43
C PRO A 638 -14.27 -9.46 -38.48
N LEU A 639 -15.15 -10.11 -37.72
CA LEU A 639 -14.81 -11.29 -36.93
C LEU A 639 -15.29 -12.58 -37.62
N PHE A 640 -16.57 -12.61 -38.00
CA PHE A 640 -17.19 -13.70 -38.74
C PHE A 640 -18.50 -13.27 -39.41
N ASP A 641 -18.85 -13.91 -40.53
CA ASP A 641 -20.11 -13.70 -41.22
C ASP A 641 -21.30 -14.37 -40.54
N ASP A 642 -21.05 -15.52 -39.89
CA ASP A 642 -22.08 -16.41 -39.37
C ASP A 642 -21.56 -17.19 -38.15
N ALA A 643 -22.12 -16.93 -36.98
CA ALA A 643 -21.70 -17.52 -35.71
C ALA A 643 -21.84 -19.05 -35.71
N HIS A 644 -22.92 -19.59 -36.29
CA HIS A 644 -23.20 -21.02 -36.33
C HIS A 644 -22.16 -21.75 -37.17
N LYS A 645 -21.89 -21.25 -38.39
CA LYS A 645 -20.88 -21.83 -39.27
C LYS A 645 -19.49 -21.76 -38.64
N THR A 646 -19.19 -20.65 -37.96
CA THR A 646 -17.91 -20.44 -37.26
C THR A 646 -17.70 -21.45 -36.13
N LEU A 647 -18.77 -21.83 -35.42
CA LEU A 647 -18.78 -22.91 -34.43
C LEU A 647 -18.91 -24.32 -35.06
N GLY A 648 -18.97 -24.41 -36.39
CA GLY A 648 -18.99 -25.69 -37.12
C GLY A 648 -20.37 -26.31 -37.30
N LEU A 649 -21.44 -25.51 -37.29
CA LEU A 649 -22.82 -25.94 -37.53
C LEU A 649 -23.44 -25.21 -38.73
N ASN A 650 -23.90 -25.96 -39.74
CA ASN A 650 -24.53 -25.41 -40.95
C ASN A 650 -26.07 -25.34 -40.84
N ARG A 651 -26.59 -25.03 -39.66
CA ARG A 651 -28.02 -24.82 -39.36
C ARG A 651 -28.15 -23.86 -38.18
N TYR A 652 -29.26 -23.13 -38.13
CA TYR A 652 -29.53 -22.11 -37.12
C TYR A 652 -30.22 -22.72 -35.90
N GLU A 653 -29.46 -23.53 -35.17
CA GLU A 653 -29.86 -24.15 -33.90
C GLU A 653 -28.85 -23.71 -32.82
N GLN A 654 -29.35 -23.50 -31.62
CA GLN A 654 -28.59 -23.14 -30.41
C GLN A 654 -27.30 -23.94 -30.24
N ILE A 655 -26.19 -23.23 -29.99
CA ILE A 655 -24.87 -23.78 -29.69
C ILE A 655 -24.38 -23.20 -28.37
N ASN A 656 -24.02 -24.08 -27.43
CA ASN A 656 -23.48 -23.72 -26.12
C ASN A 656 -24.40 -22.88 -25.23
N THR A 657 -25.72 -22.94 -25.44
CA THR A 657 -26.72 -22.30 -24.56
C THR A 657 -27.67 -23.33 -23.94
N ILE A 658 -27.78 -24.54 -24.52
CA ILE A 658 -28.58 -25.64 -23.99
C ILE A 658 -27.69 -26.66 -23.28
N LYS A 659 -28.02 -26.94 -22.01
CA LYS A 659 -27.30 -27.92 -21.19
C LYS A 659 -27.35 -29.32 -21.82
N ASN A 660 -26.18 -29.96 -21.96
CA ASN A 660 -26.02 -31.30 -22.52
C ASN A 660 -26.55 -31.47 -23.96
N SER A 661 -26.68 -30.39 -24.73
CA SER A 661 -27.07 -30.48 -26.14
C SER A 661 -25.99 -31.17 -26.98
N SER A 662 -26.40 -31.96 -27.96
CA SER A 662 -25.49 -32.56 -28.94
C SER A 662 -24.89 -31.52 -29.90
N ASN A 663 -25.47 -30.31 -29.94
CA ASN A 663 -24.94 -29.20 -30.72
C ASN A 663 -23.80 -28.45 -30.01
N ASN A 664 -23.54 -28.69 -28.72
CA ASN A 664 -22.48 -28.00 -27.99
C ASN A 664 -21.10 -28.26 -28.61
N LYS A 665 -20.27 -27.22 -28.69
CA LYS A 665 -18.96 -27.18 -29.35
C LYS A 665 -17.93 -26.54 -28.45
N SER A 666 -16.64 -26.81 -28.72
CA SER A 666 -15.57 -26.00 -28.16
C SER A 666 -15.65 -24.57 -28.71
N PRO A 667 -15.33 -23.54 -27.91
CA PRO A 667 -15.23 -22.18 -28.41
C PRO A 667 -14.27 -22.07 -29.61
N LYS A 668 -14.58 -21.20 -30.57
CA LYS A 668 -13.72 -20.93 -31.71
C LYS A 668 -12.90 -19.67 -31.42
N ASN A 669 -11.59 -19.83 -31.30
CA ASN A 669 -10.68 -18.70 -31.21
C ASN A 669 -10.60 -17.95 -32.54
N ILE A 670 -10.65 -16.63 -32.46
CA ILE A 670 -10.54 -15.67 -33.56
C ILE A 670 -9.50 -14.65 -33.14
N SER A 671 -8.50 -14.45 -34.00
CA SER A 671 -7.44 -13.48 -33.72
C SER A 671 -6.98 -12.76 -34.97
N PHE A 672 -6.58 -11.52 -34.79
CA PHE A 672 -6.01 -10.70 -35.85
C PHE A 672 -4.91 -9.79 -35.32
N THR A 673 -4.04 -9.34 -36.23
CA THR A 673 -2.98 -8.37 -35.96
C THR A 673 -3.10 -7.18 -36.91
N ILE A 674 -3.08 -5.98 -36.35
CA ILE A 674 -3.03 -4.70 -37.07
C ILE A 674 -1.62 -4.13 -36.92
N LYS A 675 -0.95 -3.88 -38.05
CA LYS A 675 0.34 -3.18 -38.10
C LYS A 675 0.14 -1.75 -38.59
N PHE A 676 0.63 -0.78 -37.83
CA PHE A 676 0.47 0.63 -38.13
C PHE A 676 1.73 1.18 -38.80
N SER A 677 1.69 1.44 -40.11
CA SER A 677 2.79 2.14 -40.80
C SER A 677 3.02 3.55 -40.24
N ASN A 678 1.93 4.20 -39.80
CA ASN A 678 1.95 5.43 -39.03
C ASN A 678 1.46 5.11 -37.61
N PRO A 679 2.35 5.01 -36.61
CA PRO A 679 1.97 4.67 -35.24
C PRO A 679 0.87 5.60 -34.69
N ILE A 680 -0.09 5.02 -33.97
CA ILE A 680 -1.25 5.73 -33.41
C ILE A 680 -1.15 5.88 -31.89
N SER A 681 -2.03 6.68 -31.28
CA SER A 681 -2.10 6.74 -29.81
C SER A 681 -2.54 5.38 -29.26
N VAL A 682 -1.86 4.91 -28.21
CA VAL A 682 -2.19 3.66 -27.51
C VAL A 682 -3.59 3.75 -26.86
N ASP A 683 -4.04 4.95 -26.49
CA ASP A 683 -5.36 5.16 -25.87
C ASP A 683 -6.52 4.91 -26.86
N GLU A 684 -6.28 4.84 -28.18
CA GLU A 684 -7.30 4.44 -29.17
C GLU A 684 -7.57 2.93 -29.18
N LEU A 685 -6.70 2.15 -28.53
CA LEU A 685 -6.81 0.69 -28.42
C LEU A 685 -7.36 0.25 -27.06
N ASN A 686 -7.78 1.20 -26.20
CA ASN A 686 -8.38 0.89 -24.91
C ASN A 686 -9.66 0.04 -25.11
N ILE A 687 -9.92 -0.89 -24.19
CA ILE A 687 -11.08 -1.79 -24.20
C ILE A 687 -12.41 -1.04 -24.35
N ASN A 688 -12.55 0.16 -23.78
CA ASN A 688 -13.75 0.98 -23.89
C ASN A 688 -13.94 1.65 -25.27
N LYS A 689 -12.98 1.50 -26.19
CA LYS A 689 -13.06 1.94 -27.58
C LYS A 689 -13.15 0.78 -28.57
N LEU A 690 -13.20 -0.46 -28.06
CA LEU A 690 -13.47 -1.65 -28.85
C LEU A 690 -14.99 -1.84 -28.94
N ASN A 691 -15.58 -1.20 -29.93
CA ASN A 691 -17.01 -1.23 -30.22
C ASN A 691 -17.35 -2.53 -30.95
N VAL A 692 -17.48 -3.62 -30.20
CA VAL A 692 -17.93 -4.91 -30.72
C VAL A 692 -19.42 -4.83 -30.99
N PHE A 693 -19.85 -5.36 -32.14
CA PHE A 693 -21.25 -5.41 -32.51
C PHE A 693 -21.57 -6.68 -33.30
N ILE A 694 -22.84 -7.05 -33.28
CA ILE A 694 -23.40 -8.10 -34.13
C ILE A 694 -24.32 -7.49 -35.18
N PHE A 695 -24.58 -8.23 -36.26
CA PHE A 695 -25.62 -7.87 -37.23
C PHE A 695 -26.42 -9.10 -37.62
N VAL A 696 -27.73 -8.89 -37.80
CA VAL A 696 -28.70 -9.93 -38.12
C VAL A 696 -29.19 -9.78 -39.55
N GLU A 697 -29.72 -10.88 -40.11
CA GLU A 697 -30.30 -10.92 -41.48
C GLU A 697 -29.27 -10.74 -42.63
N GLY A 698 -27.99 -10.91 -42.31
CA GLY A 698 -26.87 -10.96 -43.24
C GLY A 698 -26.21 -9.61 -43.54
N ASN A 699 -25.07 -9.66 -44.22
CA ASN A 699 -24.22 -8.51 -44.48
C ASN A 699 -24.69 -7.71 -45.72
N ARG A 700 -25.61 -6.77 -45.52
CA ARG A 700 -26.20 -5.92 -46.58
C ARG A 700 -25.80 -4.45 -46.38
N ASN A 701 -26.14 -3.55 -47.30
CA ASN A 701 -26.13 -2.11 -46.96
C ASN A 701 -27.39 -1.79 -46.14
N ASN A 702 -27.31 -0.86 -45.19
CA ASN A 702 -28.40 -0.56 -44.25
C ASN A 702 -28.67 -1.75 -43.30
N ARG A 703 -27.63 -2.20 -42.58
CA ARG A 703 -27.66 -3.40 -41.73
C ARG A 703 -28.40 -3.17 -40.43
N LYS A 704 -29.04 -4.23 -39.97
CA LYS A 704 -29.59 -4.30 -38.63
C LYS A 704 -28.46 -4.70 -37.66
N GLU A 705 -27.73 -3.68 -37.21
CA GLU A 705 -26.60 -3.81 -36.27
C GLU A 705 -27.08 -3.67 -34.83
N ILE A 706 -26.45 -4.39 -33.90
CA ILE A 706 -26.71 -4.34 -32.47
C ILE A 706 -25.37 -4.18 -31.78
N HIS A 707 -25.18 -3.03 -31.13
CA HIS A 707 -23.94 -2.70 -30.41
C HIS A 707 -24.15 -2.82 -28.90
N VAL A 708 -23.05 -2.82 -28.15
CA VAL A 708 -23.11 -2.60 -26.71
C VAL A 708 -23.82 -1.28 -26.42
N ALA A 709 -24.71 -1.27 -25.42
CA ALA A 709 -25.49 -0.08 -25.08
C ALA A 709 -24.62 1.17 -24.91
N GLY A 710 -25.02 2.27 -25.54
CA GLY A 710 -24.29 3.54 -25.55
C GLY A 710 -23.24 3.69 -26.65
N TYR A 711 -22.79 2.60 -27.29
CA TYR A 711 -21.84 2.67 -28.40
C TYR A 711 -22.54 3.12 -29.69
N GLN A 712 -21.82 3.90 -30.50
CA GLN A 712 -22.38 4.45 -31.73
C GLN A 712 -22.53 3.35 -32.82
N PRO A 713 -23.58 3.45 -33.66
CA PRO A 713 -23.71 2.61 -34.85
C PRO A 713 -22.54 2.78 -35.82
N THR A 714 -22.26 1.78 -36.65
CA THR A 714 -21.38 2.01 -37.81
C THR A 714 -22.09 2.86 -38.87
N LYS A 715 -21.34 3.32 -39.88
CA LYS A 715 -21.91 4.10 -41.00
C LYS A 715 -22.87 3.29 -41.86
N LEU A 716 -22.76 1.96 -41.84
CA LEU A 716 -23.62 1.06 -42.62
C LEU A 716 -24.85 0.60 -41.82
N ALA A 717 -24.97 0.97 -40.56
CA ALA A 717 -26.13 0.66 -39.73
C ALA A 717 -27.41 1.32 -40.25
N ASN A 718 -28.52 0.62 -40.10
CA ASN A 718 -29.85 1.13 -40.39
C ASN A 718 -30.39 1.98 -39.24
N THR A 719 -30.03 3.26 -39.26
CA THR A 719 -30.51 4.21 -38.26
C THR A 719 -31.98 4.61 -38.44
N ASP A 720 -32.65 4.21 -39.53
CA ASP A 720 -34.09 4.48 -39.73
C ASP A 720 -34.96 3.68 -38.74
N LEU A 721 -34.40 2.62 -38.14
CA LEU A 721 -35.06 1.82 -37.10
C LEU A 721 -35.00 2.47 -35.70
N PHE A 722 -34.20 3.53 -35.53
CA PHE A 722 -33.99 4.15 -34.22
C PHE A 722 -35.27 4.82 -33.70
N GLY A 723 -35.63 4.55 -32.45
CA GLY A 723 -36.85 5.04 -31.79
C GLY A 723 -38.13 4.27 -32.15
N GLY A 724 -38.03 3.23 -32.99
CA GLY A 724 -39.13 2.34 -33.34
C GLY A 724 -39.22 1.13 -32.40
N ASN A 725 -40.38 0.48 -32.36
CA ASN A 725 -40.66 -0.68 -31.52
C ASN A 725 -40.29 -0.40 -30.06
N ASN A 726 -39.51 -1.26 -29.39
CA ASN A 726 -39.08 -1.03 -28.01
C ASN A 726 -37.83 -0.13 -27.91
N ASP A 727 -37.19 0.23 -29.01
CA ASP A 727 -35.97 1.05 -29.05
C ASP A 727 -36.24 2.53 -28.75
N ASP A 728 -35.30 3.15 -28.04
CA ASP A 728 -35.28 4.59 -27.76
C ASP A 728 -33.94 5.22 -28.21
N SER A 729 -33.30 4.63 -29.22
CA SER A 729 -32.09 5.17 -29.82
C SER A 729 -32.38 6.47 -30.57
N SER A 730 -31.38 7.32 -30.67
CA SER A 730 -31.44 8.62 -31.34
C SER A 730 -30.04 9.16 -31.55
N THR A 731 -29.69 9.39 -32.82
CA THR A 731 -28.43 10.03 -33.22
C THR A 731 -28.31 11.45 -32.66
N SER A 732 -29.41 12.20 -32.61
CA SER A 732 -29.42 13.56 -32.07
C SER A 732 -29.25 13.61 -30.55
N ARG A 733 -29.82 12.65 -29.81
CA ARG A 733 -29.62 12.51 -28.36
C ARG A 733 -28.32 11.77 -27.98
N LYS A 734 -27.59 11.22 -28.97
CA LYS A 734 -26.44 10.31 -28.76
C LYS A 734 -26.76 9.18 -27.80
N ARG A 735 -27.94 8.59 -27.97
CA ARG A 735 -28.45 7.47 -27.21
C ARG A 735 -28.58 6.31 -28.17
N TYR A 736 -27.95 5.18 -27.89
CA TYR A 736 -27.80 4.10 -28.86
C TYR A 736 -28.01 2.75 -28.20
N TYR A 737 -28.81 1.90 -28.85
CA TYR A 737 -29.10 0.52 -28.47
C TYR A 737 -29.60 0.38 -27.03
N ILE A 738 -30.47 1.31 -26.64
CA ILE A 738 -31.15 1.31 -25.35
C ILE A 738 -32.66 1.46 -25.60
N SER A 739 -33.44 0.65 -24.90
CA SER A 739 -34.89 0.63 -25.05
C SER A 739 -35.60 1.79 -24.33
N LYS A 740 -36.92 1.87 -24.52
CA LYS A 740 -37.82 2.81 -23.82
C LYS A 740 -37.81 2.60 -22.29
N GLU A 741 -37.56 1.38 -21.82
CA GLU A 741 -37.38 1.04 -20.40
C GLU A 741 -35.92 1.08 -19.92
N ASN A 742 -35.02 1.67 -20.72
CA ASN A 742 -33.58 1.76 -20.44
C ASN A 742 -32.83 0.42 -20.39
N LEU A 743 -33.32 -0.62 -21.10
CA LEU A 743 -32.66 -1.93 -21.23
C LEU A 743 -31.68 -1.97 -22.41
N ALA A 744 -30.65 -2.79 -22.28
CA ALA A 744 -29.61 -2.98 -23.29
C ALA A 744 -29.88 -4.24 -24.13
N TRP A 745 -29.46 -4.23 -25.40
CA TRP A 745 -29.36 -5.45 -26.21
C TRP A 745 -27.94 -5.99 -26.30
N GLY A 746 -26.95 -5.20 -25.88
CA GLY A 746 -25.56 -5.63 -25.81
C GLY A 746 -24.90 -5.07 -24.55
N ILE A 747 -24.17 -5.91 -23.82
CA ILE A 747 -23.42 -5.52 -22.62
C ILE A 747 -22.00 -6.10 -22.67
N MET A 748 -21.07 -5.44 -21.96
CA MET A 748 -19.71 -5.95 -21.76
C MET A 748 -19.41 -6.09 -20.27
N VAL A 749 -18.96 -7.27 -19.86
CA VAL A 749 -18.63 -7.61 -18.48
C VAL A 749 -17.12 -7.96 -18.39
N PRO A 750 -16.33 -7.31 -17.52
CA PRO A 750 -14.88 -7.47 -17.45
C PRO A 750 -14.46 -8.73 -16.67
N THR A 751 -14.94 -9.89 -17.10
CA THR A 751 -14.64 -11.19 -16.50
C THR A 751 -14.80 -12.31 -17.52
N GLU A 752 -14.36 -13.51 -17.15
CA GLU A 752 -14.80 -14.74 -17.80
C GLU A 752 -16.24 -15.04 -17.38
N PHE A 753 -17.21 -14.50 -18.14
CA PHE A 753 -18.62 -14.54 -17.79
C PHE A 753 -19.25 -15.91 -18.06
N GLN A 754 -20.15 -16.35 -17.17
CA GLN A 754 -20.92 -17.58 -17.31
C GLN A 754 -22.32 -17.25 -17.82
N TRP A 755 -22.57 -17.34 -19.13
CA TRP A 755 -23.86 -16.88 -19.68
C TRP A 755 -25.03 -17.79 -19.26
N PRO A 756 -26.24 -17.22 -19.07
CA PRO A 756 -27.46 -17.99 -18.82
C PRO A 756 -27.72 -19.05 -19.89
N LEU A 757 -28.40 -20.14 -19.50
CA LEU A 757 -28.91 -21.13 -20.45
C LEU A 757 -30.00 -20.51 -21.35
N GLU A 758 -30.27 -21.15 -22.49
CA GLU A 758 -31.31 -20.74 -23.43
C GLU A 758 -32.66 -20.51 -22.73
N TYR A 759 -33.33 -19.39 -23.05
CA TYR A 759 -34.60 -18.94 -22.46
C TYR A 759 -34.52 -18.57 -20.97
N MET A 760 -33.33 -18.65 -20.35
CA MET A 760 -33.14 -18.31 -18.95
C MET A 760 -32.81 -16.82 -18.83
N ASN A 761 -33.84 -16.00 -18.63
CA ASN A 761 -33.66 -14.57 -18.40
C ASN A 761 -32.54 -14.28 -17.38
N ILE A 762 -31.65 -13.34 -17.70
CA ILE A 762 -30.44 -13.06 -16.93
C ILE A 762 -30.69 -12.82 -15.43
N LYS A 763 -31.80 -12.16 -15.05
CA LYS A 763 -32.10 -11.89 -13.64
C LYS A 763 -32.39 -13.15 -12.83
N ASN A 764 -32.82 -14.22 -13.51
CA ASN A 764 -33.08 -15.52 -12.88
C ASN A 764 -31.80 -16.33 -12.69
N ALA A 765 -30.79 -16.14 -13.54
CA ALA A 765 -29.47 -16.73 -13.37
C ALA A 765 -28.61 -15.91 -12.39
N TYR A 766 -28.73 -14.59 -12.42
CA TYR A 766 -27.97 -13.62 -11.62
C TYR A 766 -28.90 -12.83 -10.71
N SER A 767 -29.07 -13.30 -9.48
CA SER A 767 -30.05 -12.74 -8.53
C SER A 767 -29.80 -11.27 -8.14
N LEU A 768 -28.58 -10.77 -8.30
CA LEU A 768 -28.21 -9.39 -7.99
C LEU A 768 -28.40 -8.43 -9.17
N PHE A 769 -28.60 -8.93 -10.39
CA PHE A 769 -28.68 -8.12 -11.61
C PHE A 769 -29.83 -7.10 -11.57
N GLU A 770 -31.04 -7.55 -11.19
CA GLU A 770 -32.22 -6.69 -11.11
C GLU A 770 -32.01 -5.49 -10.17
N SER A 771 -31.44 -5.74 -8.99
CA SER A 771 -31.15 -4.67 -8.03
C SER A 771 -30.02 -3.73 -8.48
N TRP A 772 -29.07 -4.21 -9.29
CA TRP A 772 -28.04 -3.37 -9.88
C TRP A 772 -28.65 -2.41 -10.90
N VAL A 773 -29.42 -2.94 -11.87
CA VAL A 773 -30.10 -2.15 -12.90
C VAL A 773 -31.06 -1.12 -12.29
N THR A 774 -31.98 -1.56 -11.42
CA THR A 774 -33.00 -0.67 -10.83
C THR A 774 -32.43 0.38 -9.88
N SER A 775 -31.21 0.17 -9.37
CA SER A 775 -30.50 1.16 -8.55
C SER A 775 -29.69 2.18 -9.35
N GLY A 776 -29.69 2.07 -10.68
CA GLY A 776 -28.83 2.88 -11.54
C GLY A 776 -27.33 2.56 -11.37
N GLY A 777 -27.00 1.31 -11.02
CA GLY A 777 -25.61 0.87 -10.82
C GLY A 777 -24.97 1.26 -9.49
N SER A 778 -25.76 1.79 -8.54
CA SER A 778 -25.26 2.19 -7.21
C SER A 778 -25.17 1.03 -6.21
N LYS A 779 -25.92 -0.06 -6.43
CA LYS A 779 -25.90 -1.28 -5.61
C LYS A 779 -25.41 -2.46 -6.44
N ASN A 780 -24.77 -3.44 -5.78
CA ASN A 780 -24.35 -4.71 -6.37
C ASN A 780 -23.51 -4.54 -7.65
N GLN A 781 -22.49 -3.68 -7.56
CA GLN A 781 -21.62 -3.29 -8.67
C GLN A 781 -20.79 -4.44 -9.27
N ASP A 782 -20.73 -5.59 -8.59
CA ASP A 782 -20.12 -6.83 -9.06
C ASP A 782 -21.13 -7.99 -9.12
N TRP A 783 -22.39 -7.69 -9.51
CA TRP A 783 -23.50 -8.64 -9.61
C TRP A 783 -23.14 -9.95 -10.33
N TRP A 784 -22.25 -9.90 -11.32
CA TRP A 784 -21.81 -11.05 -12.12
C TRP A 784 -21.03 -12.10 -11.32
N LYS A 785 -20.61 -11.81 -10.08
CA LYS A 785 -19.96 -12.81 -9.22
C LYS A 785 -20.94 -13.75 -8.53
N THR A 786 -22.23 -13.42 -8.50
CA THR A 786 -23.27 -14.21 -7.79
C THR A 786 -24.29 -14.76 -8.78
N PHE A 787 -24.18 -16.06 -9.08
CA PHE A 787 -25.07 -16.73 -10.03
C PHE A 787 -25.48 -18.15 -9.59
N ASP A 788 -26.64 -18.60 -10.07
CA ASP A 788 -27.11 -19.98 -9.91
C ASP A 788 -26.41 -20.87 -10.96
N SER A 789 -25.48 -21.69 -10.49
CA SER A 789 -24.67 -22.57 -11.35
C SER A 789 -25.48 -23.63 -12.10
N SER A 790 -26.75 -23.83 -11.77
CA SER A 790 -27.67 -24.73 -12.51
C SER A 790 -28.35 -24.05 -13.70
N ARG A 791 -28.31 -22.72 -13.77
CA ARG A 791 -28.99 -21.85 -14.73
C ARG A 791 -28.07 -21.17 -15.74
N VAL A 792 -26.77 -21.40 -15.62
CA VAL A 792 -25.75 -20.91 -16.55
C VAL A 792 -25.11 -22.06 -17.31
N TYR A 793 -24.58 -21.76 -18.49
CA TYR A 793 -23.73 -22.66 -19.25
C TYR A 793 -22.33 -22.76 -18.60
N LYS A 794 -21.74 -23.97 -18.62
CA LYS A 794 -20.44 -24.27 -18.02
C LYS A 794 -19.53 -24.97 -19.02
#